data_AF-A0A0M0JJY7-F1
#
_entry.id   AF-A0A0M0JJY7-F1
#
_cell.length_a   1.000
_cell.length_b   1.000
_cell.length_c   1.000
_cell.angle_alpha   90.00
_cell.angle_beta   90.00
_cell.angle_gamma   90.00
#
_symmetry.space_group_name_H-M   'P 1'
#
loop_
_entity.id
_entity.type
_entity.pdbx_description
1 polymer ?
#
loop_
_entity_poly.entity_id
_entity_poly.type
_entity_poly.pdbx_seq_one_letter_code
_entity_poly.pdbx_strand_id
1 'polypeptide(L)'
;MSSSPTSVTTASVVSGAVASSPYFSSDRAAKYGWGLPRLVLVCLIAFELAPRASSAISPASQAALGLLPYLRSGRWIGHLYIGSIGAAVNVQIRSFTFNLCMLIGAAALIVFDLRLDYAILIYMLKTFSGDFIAGKLDTLEWRLVLLFTGLVAVAAWQLEAANAPVAFQPYTRILPVLATVQLICELGDAHLEQWLFFRHRYSFEVLSLLVLFGLQLTSQELPPVQHDLVICLGYRASNLAIILARSGELMEASRRLAFHLLGLLSGTRIQVVSDVTVAMAVLRGSSLKGHALERLIASPAWAPVLSLESIDGPLHALMIADFHKLLTALPPASTFADVAKRRVDALLVHASATGTPIDAEAIARLTVLSFCRYLFGKGAGGAERDSCVVKGADGEAIEAALVQRLVDGSWEWRMEIAVRGRASAEVKAAAVEALLTLLRDSELWSLHEEKWALPRYYSLLMQPFLLSPAINMGDIAVAMHANPSLSPEDAIRRNHPFPILERFVGPAGTRLKDGSLAVHPNTQVIMFTPDFASSKEKWPIFGAGPRACQGASFAQPFIQLMHSKLMPYPGFQPAAGHRFSGRNNDDQWGLGELRYYVGTVAGALLTSEATRNHALLLADEAAKAEMASSAATGKE
;
A
#
# COMPACT_ATOMS: atom_id res chain seq x y z
N MET A 1 21.67 -14.10 -55.33
CA MET A 1 21.34 -12.79 -54.73
C MET A 1 19.90 -12.88 -54.22
N SER A 2 19.74 -13.43 -53.02
CA SER A 2 19.26 -12.74 -51.80
C SER A 2 17.82 -12.24 -51.87
N SER A 3 16.91 -13.02 -51.30
CA SER A 3 15.67 -12.52 -50.70
C SER A 3 15.41 -13.30 -49.41
N SER A 4 15.65 -12.64 -48.28
CA SER A 4 15.33 -13.13 -46.94
C SER A 4 13.82 -12.98 -46.68
N PRO A 5 13.16 -13.92 -45.98
CA PRO A 5 11.78 -13.74 -45.56
C PRO A 5 11.67 -12.95 -44.25
N THR A 6 10.68 -12.07 -44.23
CA THR A 6 10.17 -11.31 -43.08
C THR A 6 9.77 -12.21 -41.92
N SER A 7 10.37 -11.98 -40.74
CA SER A 7 9.86 -12.49 -39.47
C SER A 7 8.87 -11.49 -38.87
N VAL A 8 7.64 -11.95 -38.65
CA VAL A 8 6.63 -11.22 -37.88
C VAL A 8 6.85 -11.62 -36.41
N THR A 9 7.45 -10.73 -35.64
CA THR A 9 7.56 -10.88 -34.19
C THR A 9 6.32 -10.28 -33.56
N THR A 10 5.43 -11.14 -33.07
CA THR A 10 4.34 -10.77 -32.16
C THR A 10 4.94 -10.27 -30.85
N ALA A 11 4.70 -9.00 -30.52
CA ALA A 11 5.13 -8.41 -29.27
C ALA A 11 4.42 -9.09 -28.10
N SER A 12 5.15 -9.92 -27.35
CA SER A 12 4.73 -10.43 -26.05
C SER A 12 4.71 -9.29 -25.05
N VAL A 13 3.53 -8.99 -24.50
CA VAL A 13 3.36 -8.13 -23.33
C VAL A 13 3.89 -8.91 -22.13
N VAL A 14 5.21 -8.81 -21.90
CA VAL A 14 5.85 -9.25 -20.67
C VAL A 14 5.75 -8.09 -19.69
N SER A 15 4.98 -8.29 -18.61
CA SER A 15 4.96 -7.47 -17.41
C SER A 15 6.32 -7.53 -16.71
N GLY A 16 7.30 -6.85 -17.30
CA GLY A 16 8.59 -6.59 -16.70
C GLY A 16 8.44 -5.57 -15.57
N ALA A 17 9.05 -5.88 -14.43
CA ALA A 17 9.34 -4.92 -13.38
C ALA A 17 9.81 -3.61 -14.02
N VAL A 18 9.04 -2.53 -13.80
CA VAL A 18 9.39 -1.21 -14.30
C VAL A 18 10.71 -0.83 -13.64
N ALA A 19 11.81 -0.97 -14.36
CA ALA A 19 13.06 -0.32 -14.01
C ALA A 19 12.70 1.14 -13.71
N SER A 20 12.91 1.56 -12.46
CA SER A 20 12.57 2.91 -12.00
C SER A 20 13.19 3.90 -12.97
N SER A 21 12.34 4.51 -13.82
CA SER A 21 12.82 5.56 -14.71
C SER A 21 13.56 6.59 -13.84
N PRO A 22 14.74 7.09 -14.24
CA PRO A 22 15.47 8.12 -13.49
C PRO A 22 14.62 9.38 -13.23
N TYR A 23 13.49 9.51 -13.94
CA TYR A 23 12.44 10.49 -13.68
C TYR A 23 11.79 10.34 -12.27
N PHE A 24 11.63 9.13 -11.73
CA PHE A 24 10.94 8.88 -10.44
C PHE A 24 11.94 8.60 -9.32
N SER A 25 12.85 9.53 -9.07
CA SER A 25 13.89 9.41 -8.03
C SER A 25 13.60 10.29 -6.81
N SER A 26 14.06 9.83 -5.64
CA SER A 26 14.01 10.55 -4.35
C SER A 26 14.69 11.92 -4.41
N ASP A 27 15.79 12.04 -5.15
CA ASP A 27 16.48 13.31 -5.42
C ASP A 27 15.58 14.29 -6.19
N ARG A 28 14.79 13.80 -7.15
CA ARG A 28 13.81 14.64 -7.84
C ARG A 28 12.62 14.98 -6.95
N ALA A 29 12.13 14.04 -6.13
CA ALA A 29 11.09 14.31 -5.13
C ALA A 29 11.52 15.40 -4.14
N ALA A 30 12.75 15.33 -3.63
CA ALA A 30 13.33 16.36 -2.79
C ALA A 30 13.40 17.71 -3.52
N LYS A 31 13.85 17.75 -4.77
CA LYS A 31 13.91 18.98 -5.57
C LYS A 31 12.54 19.64 -5.76
N TYR A 32 11.48 18.87 -6.01
CA TYR A 32 10.11 19.41 -6.08
C TYR A 32 9.57 19.80 -4.70
N GLY A 33 9.85 18.99 -3.66
CA GLY A 33 9.45 19.22 -2.27
C GLY A 33 10.02 20.51 -1.68
N TRP A 34 11.30 20.81 -1.92
CA TRP A 34 11.94 22.08 -1.50
C TRP A 34 11.43 23.30 -2.29
N GLY A 35 11.02 23.10 -3.54
CA GLY A 35 10.52 24.18 -4.41
C GLY A 35 9.08 24.62 -4.09
N LEU A 36 8.28 23.75 -3.48
CA LEU A 36 6.86 24.02 -3.22
C LEU A 36 6.63 25.12 -2.17
N PRO A 37 7.27 25.10 -0.97
CA PRO A 37 7.10 26.16 0.02
C PRO A 37 7.55 27.53 -0.49
N ARG A 38 8.60 27.58 -1.31
CA ARG A 38 9.07 28.83 -1.92
C ARG A 38 8.07 29.39 -2.92
N LEU A 39 7.52 28.55 -3.79
CA LEU A 39 6.52 29.00 -4.75
C LEU A 39 5.23 29.44 -4.04
N VAL A 40 4.83 28.78 -2.95
CA VAL A 40 3.76 29.25 -2.07
C VAL A 40 4.09 30.64 -1.52
N LEU A 41 5.31 30.88 -1.05
CA LEU A 41 5.73 32.20 -0.59
C LEU A 41 5.67 33.24 -1.72
N VAL A 42 6.10 32.92 -2.94
CA VAL A 42 5.99 33.82 -4.10
C VAL A 42 4.53 34.12 -4.45
N CYS A 43 3.64 33.12 -4.37
CA CYS A 43 2.19 33.35 -4.51
C CYS A 43 1.68 34.31 -3.43
N LEU A 44 2.05 34.11 -2.16
CA LEU A 44 1.66 35.02 -1.07
C LEU A 44 2.16 36.44 -1.33
N ILE A 45 3.39 36.60 -1.80
CA ILE A 45 3.95 37.90 -2.18
C ILE A 45 3.12 38.54 -3.32
N ALA A 46 2.77 37.76 -4.35
CA ALA A 46 2.01 38.23 -5.50
C ALA A 46 0.57 38.67 -5.15
N PHE A 47 -0.05 38.05 -4.14
CA PHE A 47 -1.41 38.37 -3.71
C PHE A 47 -1.48 39.40 -2.58
N GLU A 48 -0.47 39.51 -1.72
CA GLU A 48 -0.55 40.38 -0.54
C GLU A 48 0.37 41.59 -0.61
N LEU A 49 1.53 41.49 -1.26
CA LEU A 49 2.52 42.57 -1.30
C LEU A 49 2.52 43.31 -2.64
N ALA A 50 2.44 42.59 -3.76
CA ALA A 50 2.44 43.20 -5.09
C ALA A 50 1.26 44.16 -5.34
N PRO A 51 0.00 43.89 -4.91
CA PRO A 51 -1.09 44.84 -5.08
C PRO A 51 -0.88 46.15 -4.30
N ARG A 52 -0.10 46.11 -3.21
CA ARG A 52 0.24 47.29 -2.40
C ARG A 52 1.36 48.11 -3.03
N ALA A 53 2.29 47.46 -3.73
CA ALA A 53 3.43 48.09 -4.41
C ALA A 53 3.05 48.71 -5.77
N SER A 54 2.05 48.17 -6.45
CA SER A 54 1.51 48.62 -7.76
C SER A 54 0.71 49.96 -7.69
N SER A 55 0.87 50.73 -6.61
CA SER A 55 -0.03 51.81 -6.19
C SER A 55 -0.27 52.93 -7.22
N ALA A 56 -1.48 52.94 -7.78
CA ALA A 56 -2.22 54.14 -8.23
C ALA A 56 -3.76 53.99 -8.04
N ILE A 57 -4.23 53.07 -7.18
CA ILE A 57 -5.63 52.58 -7.25
C ILE A 57 -6.36 52.63 -5.89
N SER A 58 -7.65 52.98 -5.96
CA SER A 58 -8.63 53.04 -4.86
C SER A 58 -8.65 51.77 -3.97
N PRO A 59 -8.90 51.89 -2.65
CA PRO A 59 -8.96 50.78 -1.70
C PRO A 59 -9.90 49.62 -2.09
N ALA A 60 -10.98 49.91 -2.82
CA ALA A 60 -11.95 48.90 -3.25
C ALA A 60 -11.37 47.92 -4.30
N SER A 61 -10.49 48.40 -5.18
CA SER A 61 -9.86 47.55 -6.20
C SER A 61 -8.62 46.81 -5.68
N GLN A 62 -7.97 47.30 -4.62
CA GLN A 62 -6.94 46.54 -3.91
C GLN A 62 -7.51 45.30 -3.21
N ALA A 63 -8.71 45.41 -2.63
CA ALA A 63 -9.39 44.27 -2.03
C ALA A 63 -9.64 43.16 -3.07
N ALA A 64 -10.06 43.50 -4.29
CA ALA A 64 -10.39 42.52 -5.35
C ALA A 64 -9.18 41.69 -5.84
N LEU A 65 -7.94 42.17 -5.64
CA LEU A 65 -6.69 41.53 -6.10
C LEU A 65 -5.96 40.75 -5.01
N GLY A 66 -6.51 40.70 -3.79
CA GLY A 66 -5.94 40.02 -2.64
C GLY A 66 -6.17 38.51 -2.63
N LEU A 67 -5.45 37.78 -1.76
CA LEU A 67 -5.54 36.32 -1.69
C LEU A 67 -6.95 35.85 -1.29
N LEU A 68 -7.53 36.46 -0.27
CA LEU A 68 -8.81 36.00 0.28
C LEU A 68 -9.97 36.14 -0.73
N PRO A 69 -10.13 37.26 -1.46
CA PRO A 69 -11.13 37.36 -2.52
C PRO A 69 -10.87 36.41 -3.69
N TYR A 70 -9.61 36.20 -4.06
CA TYR A 70 -9.24 35.19 -5.06
C TYR A 70 -9.64 33.77 -4.62
N LEU A 71 -9.37 33.37 -3.38
CA LEU A 71 -9.78 32.07 -2.85
C LEU A 71 -11.31 31.91 -2.81
N ARG A 72 -12.04 32.97 -2.43
CA ARG A 72 -13.52 32.98 -2.41
C ARG A 72 -14.14 32.88 -3.81
N SER A 73 -13.45 33.36 -4.83
CA SER A 73 -13.93 33.26 -6.23
C SER A 73 -13.98 31.82 -6.76
N GLY A 74 -13.27 30.88 -6.12
CA GLY A 74 -13.17 29.49 -6.58
C GLY A 74 -12.30 29.28 -7.84
N ARG A 75 -11.84 30.36 -8.49
CA ARG A 75 -11.01 30.30 -9.72
C ARG A 75 -9.73 29.49 -9.55
N TRP A 76 -9.16 29.52 -8.35
CA TRP A 76 -7.95 28.77 -7.99
C TRP A 76 -8.09 27.26 -8.21
N ILE A 77 -9.29 26.68 -8.09
CA ILE A 77 -9.54 25.25 -8.36
C ILE A 77 -9.27 24.97 -9.85
N GLY A 78 -9.78 25.83 -10.72
CA GLY A 78 -9.57 25.73 -12.16
C GLY A 78 -8.09 25.92 -12.52
N HIS A 79 -7.42 26.90 -11.92
CA HIS A 79 -6.01 27.19 -12.18
C HIS A 79 -5.09 26.04 -11.73
N LEU A 80 -5.33 25.46 -10.54
CA LEU A 80 -4.59 24.28 -10.09
C LEU A 80 -4.84 23.08 -11.01
N TYR A 81 -6.08 22.89 -11.47
CA TYR A 81 -6.42 21.81 -12.40
C TYR A 81 -5.70 21.95 -13.74
N ILE A 82 -5.71 23.15 -14.33
CA ILE A 82 -4.98 23.48 -15.57
C ILE A 82 -3.48 23.17 -15.42
N GLY A 83 -2.87 23.57 -14.30
CA GLY A 83 -1.46 23.27 -14.03
C GLY A 83 -1.18 21.77 -13.89
N SER A 84 -2.14 21.02 -13.35
CA SER A 84 -2.02 19.57 -13.15
C SER A 84 -2.03 18.79 -14.48
N ILE A 85 -2.60 19.34 -15.55
CA ILE A 85 -2.56 18.71 -16.88
C ILE A 85 -1.14 18.63 -17.39
N GLY A 86 -0.36 19.71 -17.26
CA GLY A 86 1.05 19.72 -17.66
C GLY A 86 1.84 18.62 -16.96
N ALA A 87 1.56 18.36 -15.67
CA ALA A 87 2.17 17.27 -14.92
C ALA A 87 1.72 15.88 -15.40
N ALA A 88 0.43 15.69 -15.65
CA ALA A 88 -0.12 14.41 -16.11
C ALA A 88 0.37 14.03 -17.53
N VAL A 89 0.43 15.01 -18.44
CA VAL A 89 0.89 14.83 -19.82
C VAL A 89 2.40 14.61 -19.89
N ASN A 90 3.20 15.39 -19.15
CA ASN A 90 4.66 15.25 -19.13
C ASN A 90 5.16 13.90 -18.62
N VAL A 91 4.37 13.23 -17.78
CA VAL A 91 4.78 12.00 -17.13
C VAL A 91 4.19 10.74 -17.82
N GLN A 92 3.38 10.93 -18.86
CA GLN A 92 2.78 9.85 -19.68
C GLN A 92 2.15 8.71 -18.83
N ILE A 93 1.44 9.07 -17.76
CA ILE A 93 1.04 8.10 -16.72
C ILE A 93 -0.17 7.25 -17.12
N ARG A 94 -1.01 7.74 -18.04
CA ARG A 94 -2.36 7.24 -18.30
C ARG A 94 -2.64 7.11 -19.79
N SER A 95 -3.75 6.45 -20.14
CA SER A 95 -4.20 6.24 -21.52
C SER A 95 -4.58 7.53 -22.23
N PHE A 96 -4.54 7.51 -23.56
CA PHE A 96 -4.94 8.60 -24.44
C PHE A 96 -6.33 9.20 -24.09
N THR A 97 -7.31 8.34 -23.80
CA THR A 97 -8.67 8.74 -23.43
C THR A 97 -8.70 9.57 -22.15
N PHE A 98 -7.88 9.24 -21.15
CA PHE A 98 -7.81 9.99 -19.90
C PHE A 98 -7.29 11.40 -20.13
N ASN A 99 -6.24 11.54 -20.94
CA ASN A 99 -5.68 12.85 -21.30
C ASN A 99 -6.71 13.71 -22.04
N LEU A 100 -7.49 13.11 -22.95
CA LEU A 100 -8.58 13.80 -23.65
C LEU A 100 -9.66 14.30 -22.70
N CYS A 101 -10.11 13.48 -21.74
CA CYS A 101 -11.08 13.91 -20.72
C CYS A 101 -10.55 15.06 -19.86
N MET A 102 -9.28 15.02 -19.47
CA MET A 102 -8.64 16.09 -18.71
C MET A 102 -8.63 17.42 -19.48
N LEU A 103 -8.32 17.38 -20.78
CA LEU A 103 -8.35 18.55 -21.65
C LEU A 103 -9.76 19.13 -21.79
N ILE A 104 -10.79 18.29 -21.99
CA ILE A 104 -12.19 18.74 -22.03
C ILE A 104 -12.58 19.43 -20.72
N GLY A 105 -12.18 18.87 -19.56
CA GLY A 105 -12.42 19.48 -18.26
C GLY A 105 -11.78 20.87 -18.13
N ALA A 106 -10.53 21.03 -18.58
CA ALA A 106 -9.87 22.34 -18.59
C ALA A 106 -10.57 23.34 -19.52
N ALA A 107 -11.20 22.88 -20.61
CA ALA A 107 -11.91 23.75 -21.55
C ALA A 107 -13.08 24.42 -20.88
N ALA A 108 -13.88 23.60 -20.20
CA ALA A 108 -15.03 24.07 -19.46
C ALA A 108 -14.63 25.09 -18.39
N LEU A 109 -13.51 24.84 -17.69
CA LEU A 109 -12.98 25.74 -16.67
C LEU A 109 -12.46 27.06 -17.26
N ILE A 110 -11.75 27.02 -18.38
CA ILE A 110 -11.27 28.24 -19.07
C ILE A 110 -12.45 29.06 -19.59
N VAL A 111 -13.45 28.42 -20.23
CA VAL A 111 -14.65 29.10 -20.73
C VAL A 111 -15.45 29.72 -19.59
N PHE A 112 -15.51 29.07 -18.43
CA PHE A 112 -16.12 29.65 -17.24
C PHE A 112 -15.35 30.88 -16.75
N ASP A 113 -14.02 30.78 -16.69
CA ASP A 113 -13.13 31.82 -16.18
C ASP A 113 -13.10 33.07 -17.08
N LEU A 114 -13.22 32.88 -18.39
CA LEU A 114 -13.34 33.95 -19.40
C LEU A 114 -14.58 34.84 -19.22
N ARG A 115 -15.60 34.39 -18.48
CA ARG A 115 -16.77 35.22 -18.14
C ARG A 115 -16.44 36.29 -17.10
N LEU A 116 -15.30 36.17 -16.42
CA LEU A 116 -14.88 37.06 -15.35
C LEU A 116 -13.84 38.06 -15.84
N ASP A 117 -12.76 37.59 -16.48
CA ASP A 117 -11.76 38.41 -17.18
C ASP A 117 -10.95 37.60 -18.21
N TYR A 118 -10.10 38.28 -18.97
CA TYR A 118 -9.24 37.66 -19.99
C TYR A 118 -7.87 37.20 -19.46
N ALA A 119 -7.60 37.28 -18.15
CA ALA A 119 -6.26 37.02 -17.62
C ALA A 119 -5.81 35.57 -17.86
N ILE A 120 -6.74 34.60 -17.79
CA ILE A 120 -6.44 33.20 -18.11
C ILE A 120 -6.03 33.02 -19.57
N LEU A 121 -6.60 33.81 -20.49
CA LEU A 121 -6.26 33.75 -21.90
C LEU A 121 -4.84 34.28 -22.18
N ILE A 122 -4.43 35.31 -21.45
CA ILE A 122 -3.04 35.82 -21.47
C ILE A 122 -2.06 34.73 -21.02
N TYR A 123 -2.40 33.98 -19.96
CA TYR A 123 -1.62 32.82 -19.52
C TYR A 123 -1.54 31.74 -20.62
N MET A 124 -2.65 31.44 -21.31
CA MET A 124 -2.63 30.43 -22.37
C MET A 124 -1.76 30.86 -23.56
N LEU A 125 -1.85 32.13 -23.97
CA LEU A 125 -1.07 32.70 -25.06
C LEU A 125 0.44 32.73 -24.75
N LYS A 126 0.83 33.12 -23.53
CA LYS A 126 2.25 33.13 -23.14
C LYS A 126 2.83 31.72 -23.06
N THR A 127 2.07 30.75 -22.54
CA THR A 127 2.49 29.35 -22.45
C THR A 127 2.67 28.75 -23.84
N PHE A 128 1.68 28.94 -24.73
CA PHE A 128 1.73 28.46 -26.12
C PHE A 128 2.93 29.02 -26.89
N SER A 129 3.13 30.33 -26.85
CA SER A 129 4.20 30.99 -27.60
C SER A 129 5.59 30.58 -27.10
N GLY A 130 5.80 30.51 -25.78
CA GLY A 130 7.07 30.09 -25.21
C GLY A 130 7.41 28.63 -25.49
N ASP A 131 6.46 27.72 -25.25
CA ASP A 131 6.67 26.26 -25.44
C ASP A 131 6.88 25.90 -26.91
N PHE A 132 6.19 26.61 -27.82
CA PHE A 132 6.34 26.41 -29.26
C PHE A 132 7.71 26.82 -29.78
N ILE A 133 8.17 28.01 -29.38
CA ILE A 133 9.48 28.50 -29.81
C ILE A 133 10.61 27.65 -29.20
N ALA A 134 10.43 27.14 -27.98
CA ALA A 134 11.40 26.27 -27.32
C ALA A 134 11.45 24.83 -27.88
N GLY A 135 10.61 24.49 -28.87
CA GLY A 135 10.67 23.20 -29.55
C GLY A 135 10.21 21.98 -28.74
N LYS A 136 9.48 22.18 -27.63
CA LYS A 136 9.00 21.10 -26.74
C LYS A 136 7.76 20.34 -27.25
N LEU A 137 7.47 20.42 -28.55
CA LEU A 137 6.18 20.03 -29.16
C LEU A 137 6.27 18.84 -30.11
N ASP A 138 7.03 17.82 -29.74
CA ASP A 138 7.32 16.66 -30.58
C ASP A 138 6.30 15.52 -30.44
N THR A 139 5.56 15.44 -29.32
CA THR A 139 4.58 14.35 -29.08
C THR A 139 3.16 14.65 -29.59
N LEU A 140 2.39 13.59 -29.89
CA LEU A 140 1.00 13.70 -30.37
C LEU A 140 0.07 14.28 -29.31
N GLU A 141 0.33 14.00 -28.04
CA GLU A 141 -0.37 14.55 -26.89
C GLU A 141 -0.12 16.05 -26.75
N TRP A 142 1.13 16.51 -26.90
CA TRP A 142 1.44 17.94 -26.91
C TRP A 142 0.79 18.65 -28.10
N ARG A 143 0.75 18.02 -29.28
CA ARG A 143 -0.01 18.54 -30.43
C ARG A 143 -1.51 18.71 -30.15
N LEU A 144 -2.10 17.85 -29.32
CA LEU A 144 -3.49 18.00 -28.87
C LEU A 144 -3.66 19.11 -27.84
N VAL A 145 -2.74 19.25 -26.88
CA VAL A 145 -2.73 20.41 -25.97
C VAL A 145 -2.66 21.70 -26.77
N LEU A 146 -1.81 21.77 -27.80
CA LEU A 146 -1.71 22.94 -28.69
C LEU A 146 -2.98 23.20 -29.51
N LEU A 147 -3.53 22.16 -30.15
CA LEU A 147 -4.78 22.27 -30.90
C LEU A 147 -5.88 22.82 -29.99
N PHE A 148 -5.96 22.28 -28.78
CA PHE A 148 -6.95 22.66 -27.79
C PHE A 148 -6.77 24.08 -27.27
N THR A 149 -5.56 24.46 -26.83
CA THR A 149 -5.25 25.81 -26.34
C THR A 149 -5.46 26.87 -27.43
N GLY A 150 -5.05 26.57 -28.67
CA GLY A 150 -5.29 27.40 -29.84
C GLY A 150 -6.77 27.54 -30.20
N LEU A 151 -7.54 26.44 -30.19
CA LEU A 151 -8.98 26.47 -30.45
C LEU A 151 -9.75 27.25 -29.38
N VAL A 152 -9.37 27.13 -28.11
CA VAL A 152 -9.98 27.91 -27.01
C VAL A 152 -9.65 29.39 -27.16
N ALA A 153 -8.41 29.74 -27.53
CA ALA A 153 -8.03 31.13 -27.79
C ALA A 153 -8.77 31.72 -29.00
N VAL A 154 -8.92 30.95 -30.09
CA VAL A 154 -9.66 31.35 -31.28
C VAL A 154 -11.17 31.41 -31.02
N ALA A 155 -11.73 30.48 -30.26
CA ALA A 155 -13.15 30.49 -29.89
C ALA A 155 -13.47 31.67 -28.96
N ALA A 156 -12.58 31.97 -28.00
CA ALA A 156 -12.68 33.15 -27.15
C ALA A 156 -12.57 34.44 -27.98
N TRP A 157 -11.66 34.48 -28.95
CA TRP A 157 -11.53 35.59 -29.90
C TRP A 157 -12.79 35.77 -30.76
N GLN A 158 -13.42 34.69 -31.22
CA GLN A 158 -14.64 34.76 -32.03
C GLN A 158 -15.88 35.13 -31.22
N LEU A 159 -15.99 34.71 -29.96
CA LEU A 159 -17.05 35.13 -29.04
C LEU A 159 -16.99 36.65 -28.75
N GLU A 160 -15.83 37.27 -28.95
CA GLU A 160 -15.52 38.66 -28.62
C GLU A 160 -15.14 39.53 -29.83
N ALA A 161 -15.26 39.02 -31.06
CA ALA A 161 -14.60 39.56 -32.25
C ALA A 161 -14.91 41.04 -32.58
N ALA A 162 -16.01 41.59 -32.05
CA ALA A 162 -16.36 43.01 -32.18
C ALA A 162 -15.63 43.93 -31.17
N ASN A 163 -15.19 43.40 -30.02
CA ASN A 163 -14.57 44.14 -28.91
C ASN A 163 -13.15 43.67 -28.55
N ALA A 164 -12.64 42.60 -29.15
CA ALA A 164 -11.34 42.00 -28.83
C ALA A 164 -10.17 43.00 -28.78
N PRO A 165 -9.99 43.94 -29.73
CA PRO A 165 -8.89 44.91 -29.65
C PRO A 165 -8.95 45.80 -28.40
N VAL A 166 -10.16 46.12 -27.92
CA VAL A 166 -10.39 46.93 -26.71
C VAL A 166 -10.21 46.07 -25.44
N ALA A 167 -10.68 44.82 -25.46
CA ALA A 167 -10.53 43.88 -24.34
C ALA A 167 -9.07 43.49 -24.05
N PHE A 168 -8.24 43.39 -25.09
CA PHE A 168 -6.81 43.04 -24.97
C PHE A 168 -5.90 44.24 -24.76
N GLN A 169 -6.37 45.47 -25.03
CA GLN A 169 -5.57 46.70 -24.89
C GLN A 169 -4.82 46.78 -23.54
N PRO A 170 -5.43 46.46 -22.39
CA PRO A 170 -4.74 46.49 -21.10
C PRO A 170 -3.55 45.54 -20.97
N TYR A 171 -3.53 44.46 -21.74
CA TYR A 171 -2.55 43.38 -21.62
C TYR A 171 -1.42 43.48 -22.65
N THR A 172 -1.49 44.44 -23.57
CA THR A 172 -0.52 44.62 -24.67
C THR A 172 0.93 44.76 -24.17
N ARG A 173 1.12 45.35 -22.99
CA ARG A 173 2.43 45.50 -22.36
C ARG A 173 2.90 44.25 -21.62
N ILE A 174 2.01 43.57 -20.87
CA ILE A 174 2.39 42.43 -20.02
C ILE A 174 2.57 41.12 -20.79
N LEU A 175 1.81 40.91 -21.87
CA LEU A 175 1.85 39.69 -22.67
C LEU A 175 3.26 39.38 -23.25
N PRO A 176 3.97 40.30 -23.94
CA PRO A 176 5.31 40.00 -24.44
C PRO A 176 6.33 39.75 -23.31
N VAL A 177 6.15 40.38 -22.14
CA VAL A 177 6.99 40.15 -20.96
C VAL A 177 6.80 38.72 -20.46
N LEU A 178 5.56 38.28 -20.26
CA LEU A 178 5.27 36.92 -19.79
C LEU A 178 5.69 35.85 -20.81
N ALA A 179 5.52 36.12 -22.11
CA ALA A 179 6.00 35.24 -23.17
C ALA A 179 7.53 35.12 -23.14
N THR A 180 8.24 36.21 -22.87
CA THR A 180 9.70 36.21 -22.70
C THR A 180 10.13 35.43 -21.45
N VAL A 181 9.43 35.60 -20.32
CA VAL A 181 9.67 34.81 -19.11
C VAL A 181 9.51 33.32 -19.40
N GLN A 182 8.41 32.93 -20.05
CA GLN A 182 8.17 31.54 -20.46
C GLN A 182 9.30 31.04 -21.36
N LEU A 183 9.64 31.77 -22.41
CA LEU A 183 10.69 31.40 -23.35
C LEU A 183 12.06 31.21 -22.67
N ILE A 184 12.46 32.11 -21.76
CA ILE A 184 13.70 31.98 -20.99
C ILE A 184 13.68 30.73 -20.12
N CYS A 185 12.55 30.44 -19.47
CA CYS A 185 12.42 29.26 -18.62
C CYS A 185 12.49 27.98 -19.45
N GLU A 186 11.83 27.94 -20.61
CA GLU A 186 11.75 26.76 -21.47
C GLU A 186 13.06 26.48 -22.23
N LEU A 187 13.72 27.51 -22.79
CA LEU A 187 15.06 27.39 -23.37
C LEU A 187 16.11 27.06 -22.31
N GLY A 188 15.92 27.60 -21.10
CA GLY A 188 16.73 27.31 -19.93
C GLY A 188 16.74 25.81 -19.60
N ASP A 189 15.55 25.20 -19.55
CA ASP A 189 15.40 23.76 -19.35
C ASP A 189 15.91 22.92 -20.53
N ALA A 190 15.69 23.36 -21.77
CA ALA A 190 16.09 22.59 -22.94
C ALA A 190 17.60 22.62 -23.22
N HIS A 191 18.28 23.72 -22.91
CA HIS A 191 19.65 23.96 -23.40
C HIS A 191 20.65 24.43 -22.34
N LEU A 192 20.21 24.89 -21.16
CA LEU A 192 21.07 25.58 -20.19
C LEU A 192 20.95 25.04 -18.75
N GLU A 193 20.37 23.86 -18.55
CA GLU A 193 20.08 23.26 -17.22
C GLU A 193 21.32 23.08 -16.31
N GLN A 194 22.51 23.08 -16.91
CA GLN A 194 23.81 23.05 -16.22
C GLN A 194 24.06 24.31 -15.36
N TRP A 195 23.44 25.45 -15.67
CA TRP A 195 23.55 26.70 -14.94
C TRP A 195 22.37 26.88 -13.98
N LEU A 196 22.64 27.09 -12.68
CA LEU A 196 21.61 27.12 -11.63
C LEU A 196 20.49 28.12 -11.92
N PHE A 197 20.81 29.28 -12.46
CA PHE A 197 19.86 30.35 -12.79
C PHE A 197 18.88 29.94 -13.90
N PHE A 198 19.34 29.22 -14.92
CA PHE A 198 18.54 28.87 -16.10
C PHE A 198 17.68 27.61 -15.92
N ARG A 199 17.77 26.92 -14.79
CA ARG A 199 16.82 25.85 -14.46
C ARG A 199 15.44 26.49 -14.29
N HIS A 200 14.45 26.03 -15.05
CA HIS A 200 13.07 26.57 -15.11
C HIS A 200 12.45 26.78 -13.73
N ARG A 201 12.83 25.96 -12.75
CA ARG A 201 12.36 26.07 -11.37
C ARG A 201 12.86 27.30 -10.59
N TYR A 202 14.02 27.87 -10.95
CA TYR A 202 14.61 29.03 -10.28
C TYR A 202 14.43 30.31 -11.10
N SER A 203 14.62 30.23 -12.43
CA SER A 203 14.41 31.36 -13.33
C SER A 203 12.97 31.86 -13.25
N PHE A 204 11.97 30.98 -13.23
CA PHE A 204 10.56 31.38 -13.18
C PHE A 204 10.24 32.20 -11.92
N GLU A 205 10.60 31.73 -10.72
CA GLU A 205 10.32 32.44 -9.46
C GLU A 205 11.00 33.82 -9.42
N VAL A 206 12.26 33.90 -9.84
CA VAL A 206 13.03 35.16 -9.84
C VAL A 206 12.47 36.12 -10.89
N LEU A 207 12.19 35.65 -12.11
CA LEU A 207 11.63 36.47 -13.18
C LEU A 207 10.22 36.94 -12.84
N SER A 208 9.38 36.11 -12.23
CA SER A 208 8.06 36.54 -11.74
C SER A 208 8.17 37.61 -10.67
N LEU A 209 9.11 37.49 -9.72
CA LEU A 209 9.36 38.56 -8.73
C LEU A 209 9.85 39.86 -9.38
N LEU A 210 10.73 39.76 -10.39
CA LEU A 210 11.17 40.92 -11.18
C LEU A 210 10.02 41.56 -11.96
N VAL A 211 9.06 40.77 -12.47
CA VAL A 211 7.85 41.30 -13.11
C VAL A 211 6.95 41.99 -12.08
N LEU A 212 6.76 41.39 -10.89
CA LEU A 212 5.89 41.92 -9.84
C LEU A 212 6.39 43.25 -9.24
N PHE A 213 7.71 43.45 -9.13
CA PHE A 213 8.29 44.61 -8.46
C PHE A 213 9.16 45.50 -9.36
N GLY A 214 9.72 44.96 -10.44
CA GLY A 214 10.52 45.71 -11.40
C GLY A 214 9.67 46.43 -12.46
N LEU A 215 8.39 46.06 -12.60
CA LEU A 215 7.44 46.76 -13.47
C LEU A 215 6.33 47.41 -12.63
N GLN A 216 5.91 48.61 -13.07
CA GLN A 216 4.72 49.25 -12.53
C GLN A 216 3.46 48.65 -13.14
N LEU A 217 3.10 47.44 -12.71
CA LEU A 217 1.91 46.72 -13.19
C LEU A 217 0.64 47.51 -12.87
N THR A 218 -0.33 47.50 -13.78
CA THR A 218 -1.70 48.00 -13.54
C THR A 218 -2.56 46.93 -12.84
N SER A 219 -3.75 47.30 -12.36
CA SER A 219 -4.73 46.34 -11.79
C SER A 219 -5.15 45.26 -12.77
N GLN A 220 -5.09 45.54 -14.08
CA GLN A 220 -5.46 44.59 -15.12
C GLN A 220 -4.29 43.67 -15.50
N GLU A 221 -3.04 44.12 -15.33
CA GLU A 221 -1.86 43.30 -15.65
C GLU A 221 -1.41 42.39 -14.50
N LEU A 222 -1.85 42.66 -13.27
CA LEU A 222 -1.48 41.86 -12.11
C LEU A 222 -2.11 40.45 -12.08
N PRO A 223 -3.41 40.26 -12.39
CA PRO A 223 -4.05 38.94 -12.39
C PRO A 223 -3.37 37.89 -13.29
N PRO A 224 -2.95 38.18 -14.54
CA PRO A 224 -2.20 37.23 -15.36
C PRO A 224 -0.95 36.65 -14.66
N VAL A 225 -0.21 37.49 -13.93
CA VAL A 225 1.00 37.06 -13.20
C VAL A 225 0.64 36.22 -11.98
N GLN A 226 -0.40 36.63 -11.24
CA GLN A 226 -0.91 35.88 -10.09
C GLN A 226 -1.44 34.50 -10.49
N HIS A 227 -2.20 34.42 -11.59
CA HIS A 227 -2.74 33.18 -12.13
C HIS A 227 -1.62 32.25 -12.60
N ASP A 228 -0.61 32.77 -13.29
CA ASP A 228 0.55 31.99 -13.75
C ASP A 228 1.29 31.31 -12.58
N LEU A 229 1.49 32.03 -11.48
CA LEU A 229 2.10 31.48 -10.26
C LEU A 229 1.26 30.35 -9.63
N VAL A 230 -0.06 30.49 -9.57
CA VAL A 230 -0.97 29.46 -9.04
C VAL A 230 -1.01 28.23 -9.97
N ILE A 231 -1.03 28.44 -11.28
CA ILE A 231 -1.01 27.35 -12.27
C ILE A 231 0.33 26.59 -12.19
N CYS A 232 1.46 27.31 -12.07
CA CYS A 232 2.77 26.71 -11.82
C CYS A 232 2.81 25.93 -10.50
N LEU A 233 2.15 26.43 -9.45
CA LEU A 233 2.02 25.74 -8.17
C LEU A 233 1.28 24.41 -8.32
N GLY A 234 0.17 24.41 -9.07
CA GLY A 234 -0.57 23.20 -9.44
C GLY A 234 0.30 22.19 -10.18
N TYR A 235 1.04 22.64 -11.19
CA TYR A 235 1.99 21.81 -11.92
C TYR A 235 3.04 21.14 -11.01
N ARG A 236 3.66 21.90 -10.10
CA ARG A 236 4.69 21.35 -9.19
C ARG A 236 4.11 20.43 -8.13
N ALA A 237 2.98 20.79 -7.54
CA ALA A 237 2.30 19.95 -6.55
C ALA A 237 1.88 18.61 -7.17
N SER A 238 1.31 18.64 -8.38
CA SER A 238 0.88 17.42 -9.08
C SER A 238 2.05 16.56 -9.51
N ASN A 239 3.15 17.15 -10.02
CA ASN A 239 4.37 16.39 -10.30
C ASN A 239 4.96 15.75 -9.05
N LEU A 240 5.01 16.46 -7.92
CA LEU A 240 5.47 15.92 -6.65
C LEU A 240 4.59 14.75 -6.20
N ALA A 241 3.26 14.91 -6.22
CA ALA A 241 2.32 13.85 -5.86
C ALA A 241 2.49 12.61 -6.74
N ILE A 242 2.65 12.80 -8.05
CA ILE A 242 2.93 11.74 -9.02
C ILE A 242 4.25 11.02 -8.70
N ILE A 243 5.34 11.76 -8.44
CA ILE A 243 6.66 11.19 -8.15
C ILE A 243 6.60 10.42 -6.84
N LEU A 244 5.98 10.98 -5.79
CA LEU A 244 5.83 10.32 -4.49
C LEU A 244 4.93 9.08 -4.59
N ALA A 245 3.88 9.10 -5.42
CA ALA A 245 3.03 7.94 -5.66
C ALA A 245 3.76 6.81 -6.38
N ARG A 246 4.62 7.13 -7.38
CA ARG A 246 5.37 6.13 -8.16
C ARG A 246 6.64 5.63 -7.49
N SER A 247 7.24 6.43 -6.60
CA SER A 247 8.43 6.02 -5.82
C SER A 247 8.07 5.20 -4.57
N GLY A 248 6.79 5.09 -4.21
CA GLY A 248 6.35 4.46 -2.96
C GLY A 248 6.58 5.31 -1.71
N GLU A 249 7.27 6.45 -1.82
CA GLU A 249 7.54 7.37 -0.71
C GLU A 249 6.26 7.99 -0.13
N LEU A 250 5.22 8.23 -0.95
CA LEU A 250 3.92 8.69 -0.44
C LEU A 250 3.30 7.67 0.51
N MET A 251 3.45 6.38 0.19
CA MET A 251 2.91 5.30 1.00
C MET A 251 3.73 5.13 2.28
N GLU A 252 5.05 5.33 2.23
CA GLU A 252 5.88 5.36 3.43
C GLU A 252 5.59 6.57 4.33
N ALA A 253 5.53 7.78 3.76
CA ALA A 253 5.22 9.00 4.49
C ALA A 253 3.81 8.97 5.09
N SER A 254 2.82 8.48 4.34
CA SER A 254 1.44 8.32 4.85
C SER A 254 1.35 7.27 5.95
N ARG A 255 2.08 6.15 5.86
CA ARG A 255 2.20 5.16 6.95
C ARG A 255 2.80 5.80 8.19
N ARG A 256 3.94 6.49 8.07
CA ARG A 256 4.59 7.19 9.20
C ARG A 256 3.65 8.22 9.85
N LEU A 257 2.93 9.00 9.03
CA LEU A 257 1.93 9.95 9.51
C LEU A 257 0.77 9.24 10.23
N ALA A 258 0.26 8.12 9.69
CA ALA A 258 -0.80 7.35 10.32
C ALA A 258 -0.39 6.80 11.69
N PHE A 259 0.82 6.25 11.83
CA PHE A 259 1.33 5.82 13.12
C PHE A 259 1.59 6.97 14.08
N HIS A 260 2.02 8.13 13.58
CA HIS A 260 2.18 9.32 14.41
C HIS A 260 0.82 9.80 14.96
N LEU A 261 -0.20 9.88 14.10
CA LEU A 261 -1.57 10.24 14.49
C LEU A 261 -2.16 9.20 15.46
N LEU A 262 -1.95 7.91 15.21
CA LEU A 262 -2.37 6.85 16.12
C LEU A 262 -1.72 7.00 17.50
N GLY A 263 -0.41 7.30 17.55
CA GLY A 263 0.29 7.54 18.80
C GLY A 263 -0.24 8.76 19.57
N LEU A 264 -0.51 9.85 18.86
CA LEU A 264 -1.12 11.05 19.44
C LEU A 264 -2.52 10.77 20.02
N LEU A 265 -3.38 10.07 19.26
CA LEU A 265 -4.76 9.79 19.66
C LEU A 265 -4.86 8.75 20.78
N SER A 266 -3.96 7.76 20.79
CA SER A 266 -3.91 6.71 21.83
C SER A 266 -3.12 7.13 23.07
N GLY A 267 -2.48 8.30 23.07
CA GLY A 267 -1.57 8.72 24.14
C GLY A 267 -0.33 7.81 24.29
N THR A 268 -0.05 6.97 23.29
CA THR A 268 1.04 5.99 23.32
C THR A 268 2.16 6.43 22.39
N ARG A 269 3.41 6.41 22.87
CA ARG A 269 4.55 6.67 22.00
C ARG A 269 4.69 5.54 20.99
N ILE A 270 4.63 5.86 19.70
CA ILE A 270 4.88 4.89 18.61
C ILE A 270 6.22 5.22 17.95
N GLN A 271 7.07 4.20 17.79
CA GLN A 271 8.35 4.29 17.10
C GLN A 271 8.42 3.25 15.99
N VAL A 272 8.75 3.69 14.78
CA VAL A 272 9.08 2.79 13.67
C VAL A 272 10.57 2.45 13.74
N VAL A 273 10.89 1.17 13.71
CA VAL A 273 12.28 0.65 13.76
C VAL A 273 12.61 -0.03 12.43
N SER A 274 13.63 0.51 11.75
CA SER A 274 14.18 -0.04 10.51
C SER A 274 15.54 -0.71 10.68
N ASP A 275 16.22 -0.48 11.81
CA ASP A 275 17.50 -1.14 12.11
C ASP A 275 17.28 -2.58 12.62
N VAL A 276 17.90 -3.55 11.95
CA VAL A 276 17.76 -4.98 12.28
C VAL A 276 18.29 -5.30 13.68
N THR A 277 19.37 -4.67 14.13
CA THR A 277 19.94 -4.92 15.46
C THR A 277 18.99 -4.47 16.55
N VAL A 278 18.39 -3.28 16.40
CA VAL A 278 17.37 -2.75 17.31
C VAL A 278 16.12 -3.62 17.28
N ALA A 279 15.63 -3.98 16.09
CA ALA A 279 14.46 -4.85 15.94
C ALA A 279 14.65 -6.19 16.64
N MET A 280 15.83 -6.80 16.47
CA MET A 280 16.19 -8.06 17.14
C MET A 280 16.28 -7.92 18.66
N ALA A 281 16.78 -6.80 19.18
CA ALA A 281 16.78 -6.53 20.61
C ALA A 281 15.35 -6.39 21.15
N VAL A 282 14.47 -5.68 20.44
CA VAL A 282 13.05 -5.53 20.81
C VAL A 282 12.33 -6.88 20.80
N LEU A 283 12.48 -7.68 19.74
CA LEU A 283 11.84 -8.99 19.63
C LEU A 283 12.28 -9.96 20.72
N ARG A 284 13.57 -9.93 21.12
CA ARG A 284 14.09 -10.75 22.22
C ARG A 284 13.66 -10.24 23.60
N GLY A 285 13.50 -8.93 23.75
CA GLY A 285 13.23 -8.29 25.03
C GLY A 285 11.74 -8.17 25.40
N SER A 286 10.82 -8.35 24.44
CA SER A 286 9.38 -8.21 24.69
C SER A 286 8.54 -9.33 24.09
N SER A 287 7.61 -9.84 24.90
CA SER A 287 6.54 -10.75 24.49
C SER A 287 5.19 -10.06 24.26
N LEU A 288 5.08 -8.76 24.54
CA LEU A 288 3.82 -8.02 24.47
C LEU A 288 3.64 -7.42 23.07
N LYS A 289 2.44 -7.58 22.49
CA LYS A 289 2.06 -6.91 21.24
C LYS A 289 1.65 -5.47 21.47
N GLY A 290 0.98 -5.18 22.60
CA GLY A 290 0.50 -3.84 22.93
C GLY A 290 -0.88 -3.52 22.34
N HIS A 291 -1.20 -2.24 22.23
CA HIS A 291 -2.57 -1.76 22.01
C HIS A 291 -2.79 -1.02 20.68
N ALA A 292 -1.86 -1.12 19.73
CA ALA A 292 -1.97 -0.46 18.43
C ALA A 292 -2.47 -1.41 17.32
N LEU A 293 -1.66 -1.70 16.29
CA LEU A 293 -2.18 -2.26 15.03
C LEU A 293 -2.77 -3.67 15.19
N GLU A 294 -2.05 -4.54 15.90
CA GLU A 294 -2.46 -5.92 16.19
C GLU A 294 -3.77 -5.95 16.97
N ARG A 295 -3.95 -5.04 17.93
CA ARG A 295 -5.16 -4.98 18.76
C ARG A 295 -6.33 -4.34 18.03
N LEU A 296 -6.11 -3.26 17.28
CA LEU A 296 -7.18 -2.46 16.68
C LEU A 296 -7.63 -2.97 15.31
N ILE A 297 -6.75 -3.65 14.57
CA ILE A 297 -7.01 -4.07 13.19
C ILE A 297 -6.86 -5.59 13.03
N ALA A 298 -5.73 -6.17 13.43
CA ALA A 298 -5.49 -7.59 13.16
C ALA A 298 -6.40 -8.51 13.99
N SER A 299 -6.52 -8.28 15.30
CA SER A 299 -7.32 -9.12 16.21
C SER A 299 -8.80 -9.19 15.80
N PRO A 300 -9.48 -8.08 15.46
CA PRO A 300 -10.84 -8.14 14.91
C PRO A 300 -10.94 -8.96 13.62
N ALA A 301 -9.97 -8.83 12.70
CA ALA A 301 -9.99 -9.51 11.40
C ALA A 301 -9.89 -11.04 11.52
N TRP A 302 -9.34 -11.55 12.63
CA TRP A 302 -9.28 -12.98 12.90
C TRP A 302 -10.62 -13.59 13.31
N ALA A 303 -11.58 -12.79 13.78
CA ALA A 303 -12.86 -13.30 14.25
C ALA A 303 -13.53 -14.22 13.20
N PRO A 304 -14.13 -15.34 13.64
CA PRO A 304 -14.34 -15.75 15.04
C PRO A 304 -13.12 -16.43 15.71
N VAL A 305 -12.04 -16.69 14.97
CA VAL A 305 -10.79 -17.25 15.48
C VAL A 305 -10.05 -16.24 16.36
N LEU A 306 -9.38 -16.72 17.41
CA LEU A 306 -8.48 -15.97 18.27
C LEU A 306 -7.04 -16.24 17.83
N SER A 307 -6.35 -15.23 17.33
CA SER A 307 -4.95 -15.35 16.89
C SER A 307 -4.00 -15.45 18.08
N LEU A 308 -3.35 -16.60 18.29
CA LEU A 308 -2.27 -16.78 19.28
C LEU A 308 -1.15 -15.76 19.09
N GLU A 309 -0.95 -15.32 17.85
CA GLU A 309 0.05 -14.31 17.52
C GLU A 309 -0.38 -12.93 18.01
N SER A 310 -1.66 -12.55 17.90
CA SER A 310 -2.13 -11.18 18.14
C SER A 310 -2.61 -10.92 19.57
N ILE A 311 -2.94 -11.96 20.34
CA ILE A 311 -3.40 -11.84 21.73
C ILE A 311 -2.26 -11.64 22.73
N ASP A 312 -2.60 -11.02 23.87
CA ASP A 312 -1.70 -10.72 24.99
C ASP A 312 -2.34 -11.14 26.33
N GLY A 313 -1.57 -11.04 27.42
CA GLY A 313 -2.08 -11.13 28.79
C GLY A 313 -2.51 -12.53 29.24
N PRO A 314 -3.48 -12.62 30.18
CA PRO A 314 -3.99 -13.88 30.71
C PRO A 314 -4.48 -14.86 29.65
N LEU A 315 -5.24 -14.38 28.66
CA LEU A 315 -5.74 -15.21 27.57
C LEU A 315 -4.60 -15.84 26.76
N HIS A 316 -3.57 -15.06 26.42
CA HIS A 316 -2.38 -15.58 25.73
C HIS A 316 -1.67 -16.65 26.57
N ALA A 317 -1.49 -16.43 27.87
CA ALA A 317 -0.84 -17.39 28.76
C ALA A 317 -1.58 -18.74 28.80
N LEU A 318 -2.92 -18.72 28.95
CA LEU A 318 -3.74 -19.92 28.92
C LEU A 318 -3.69 -20.61 27.55
N MET A 319 -3.86 -19.85 26.47
CA MET A 319 -3.88 -20.42 25.13
C MET A 319 -2.51 -21.03 24.73
N ILE A 320 -1.39 -20.44 25.14
CA ILE A 320 -0.06 -21.04 24.94
C ILE A 320 0.09 -22.33 25.76
N ALA A 321 -0.38 -22.35 27.01
CA ALA A 321 -0.32 -23.55 27.82
C ALA A 321 -1.15 -24.69 27.20
N ASP A 322 -2.37 -24.39 26.72
CA ASP A 322 -3.21 -25.36 26.03
C ASP A 322 -2.65 -25.76 24.66
N PHE A 323 -2.02 -24.84 23.93
CA PHE A 323 -1.31 -25.14 22.69
C PHE A 323 -0.14 -26.10 22.94
N HIS A 324 0.63 -25.92 24.02
CA HIS A 324 1.70 -26.86 24.38
C HIS A 324 1.16 -28.24 24.75
N LYS A 325 0.04 -28.33 25.48
CA LYS A 325 -0.65 -29.62 25.73
C LYS A 325 -1.05 -30.27 24.42
N LEU A 326 -1.64 -29.52 23.49
CA LEU A 326 -1.98 -30.01 22.15
C LEU A 326 -0.75 -30.54 21.41
N LEU A 327 0.36 -29.78 21.39
CA LEU A 327 1.61 -30.24 20.74
C LEU A 327 2.12 -31.57 21.31
N THR A 328 1.94 -31.82 22.61
CA THR A 328 2.34 -33.12 23.20
C THR A 328 1.47 -34.30 22.76
N ALA A 329 0.22 -34.03 22.34
CA ALA A 329 -0.69 -35.04 21.84
C ALA A 329 -0.55 -35.28 20.32
N LEU A 330 0.12 -34.38 19.61
CA LEU A 330 0.31 -34.49 18.16
C LEU A 330 1.47 -35.43 17.79
N PRO A 331 1.43 -36.06 16.59
CA PRO A 331 2.58 -36.78 16.06
C PRO A 331 3.79 -35.86 15.87
N PRO A 332 5.02 -36.38 15.84
CA PRO A 332 6.20 -35.55 15.63
C PRO A 332 6.15 -34.83 14.27
N ALA A 333 6.80 -33.66 14.16
CA ALA A 333 6.81 -32.84 12.95
C ALA A 333 7.38 -33.58 11.71
N SER A 334 8.21 -34.60 11.90
CA SER A 334 8.67 -35.47 10.81
C SER A 334 7.51 -36.19 10.10
N THR A 335 6.47 -36.59 10.83
CA THR A 335 5.25 -37.19 10.25
C THR A 335 4.56 -36.23 9.29
N PHE A 336 4.51 -34.93 9.63
CA PHE A 336 3.98 -33.92 8.71
C PHE A 336 4.83 -33.83 7.44
N ALA A 337 6.16 -33.87 7.54
CA ALA A 337 7.04 -33.82 6.37
C ALA A 337 6.77 -34.98 5.40
N ASP A 338 6.54 -36.18 5.92
CA ASP A 338 6.19 -37.36 5.11
C ASP A 338 4.82 -37.24 4.44
N VAL A 339 3.83 -36.72 5.17
CA VAL A 339 2.50 -36.41 4.63
C VAL A 339 2.60 -35.38 3.51
N ALA A 340 3.26 -34.25 3.76
CA ALA A 340 3.45 -33.18 2.78
C ALA A 340 4.17 -33.68 1.52
N LYS A 341 5.23 -34.49 1.68
CA LYS A 341 5.95 -35.09 0.55
C LYS A 341 5.04 -35.96 -0.31
N ARG A 342 4.24 -36.86 0.30
CA ARG A 342 3.29 -37.71 -0.44
C ARG A 342 2.23 -36.91 -1.17
N ARG A 343 1.78 -35.77 -0.61
CA ARG A 343 0.79 -34.90 -1.27
C ARG A 343 1.40 -34.08 -2.40
N VAL A 344 2.63 -33.58 -2.25
CA VAL A 344 3.39 -32.94 -3.34
C VAL A 344 3.60 -33.92 -4.50
N ASP A 345 4.01 -35.15 -4.21
CA ASP A 345 4.22 -36.19 -5.22
C ASP A 345 2.92 -36.50 -5.99
N ALA A 346 1.79 -36.65 -5.28
CA ALA A 346 0.48 -36.86 -5.90
C ALA A 346 0.03 -35.67 -6.76
N LEU A 347 0.23 -34.43 -6.28
CA LEU A 347 -0.12 -33.22 -7.02
C LEU A 347 0.68 -33.12 -8.32
N LEU A 348 1.98 -33.40 -8.29
CA LEU A 348 2.84 -33.37 -9.47
C LEU A 348 2.47 -34.42 -10.50
N VAL A 349 2.13 -35.65 -10.06
CA VAL A 349 1.65 -36.70 -10.96
C VAL A 349 0.38 -36.26 -11.66
N HIS A 350 -0.59 -35.73 -10.91
CA HIS A 350 -1.85 -35.24 -11.49
C HIS A 350 -1.62 -34.09 -12.46
N ALA A 351 -0.91 -33.05 -12.02
CA ALA A 351 -0.63 -31.86 -12.83
C ALA A 351 0.15 -32.20 -14.12
N SER A 352 1.09 -33.15 -14.06
CA SER A 352 1.85 -33.61 -15.23
C SER A 352 0.97 -34.40 -16.21
N ALA A 353 0.01 -35.19 -15.70
CA ALA A 353 -0.90 -35.98 -16.52
C ALA A 353 -1.97 -35.12 -17.20
N THR A 354 -2.45 -34.06 -16.55
CA THR A 354 -3.55 -33.21 -17.05
C THR A 354 -3.08 -31.91 -17.68
N GLY A 355 -1.82 -31.51 -17.48
CA GLY A 355 -1.31 -30.18 -17.85
C GLY A 355 -1.88 -29.05 -17.00
N THR A 356 -2.51 -29.35 -15.85
CA THR A 356 -3.09 -28.33 -14.96
C THR A 356 -1.97 -27.55 -14.26
N PRO A 357 -1.99 -26.20 -14.28
CA PRO A 357 -1.00 -25.41 -13.57
C PRO A 357 -1.14 -25.59 -12.05
N ILE A 358 -0.02 -25.47 -11.34
CA ILE A 358 0.01 -25.42 -9.87
C ILE A 358 -0.01 -23.94 -9.47
N ASP A 359 -1.20 -23.42 -9.25
CA ASP A 359 -1.47 -22.02 -8.91
C ASP A 359 -1.64 -21.78 -7.40
N ALA A 360 -2.05 -20.56 -7.01
CA ALA A 360 -2.22 -20.21 -5.60
C ALA A 360 -3.31 -21.04 -4.88
N GLU A 361 -4.37 -21.41 -5.60
CA GLU A 361 -5.44 -22.25 -5.06
C GLU A 361 -4.94 -23.68 -4.82
N ALA A 362 -4.20 -24.24 -5.78
CA ALA A 362 -3.57 -25.55 -5.64
C ALA A 362 -2.60 -25.59 -4.45
N ILE A 363 -1.82 -24.52 -4.21
CA ILE A 363 -0.90 -24.42 -3.08
C ILE A 363 -1.64 -24.30 -1.75
N ALA A 364 -2.70 -23.49 -1.69
CA ALA A 364 -3.54 -23.37 -0.50
C ALA A 364 -4.20 -24.71 -0.14
N ARG A 365 -4.78 -25.39 -1.13
CA ARG A 365 -5.40 -26.71 -0.98
C ARG A 365 -4.39 -27.78 -0.57
N LEU A 366 -3.21 -27.81 -1.20
CA LEU A 366 -2.12 -28.71 -0.83
C LEU A 366 -1.73 -28.50 0.65
N THR A 367 -1.63 -27.25 1.07
CA THR A 367 -1.23 -26.88 2.44
C THR A 367 -2.27 -27.33 3.46
N VAL A 368 -3.53 -26.93 3.27
CA VAL A 368 -4.64 -27.30 4.17
C VAL A 368 -4.80 -28.82 4.23
N LEU A 369 -4.82 -29.50 3.08
CA LEU A 369 -4.94 -30.96 3.04
C LEU A 369 -3.78 -31.65 3.76
N SER A 370 -2.55 -31.18 3.61
CA SER A 370 -1.39 -31.78 4.29
C SER A 370 -1.52 -31.69 5.81
N PHE A 371 -1.99 -30.55 6.33
CA PHE A 371 -2.24 -30.40 7.76
C PHE A 371 -3.47 -31.18 8.23
N CYS A 372 -4.58 -31.19 7.50
CA CYS A 372 -5.73 -32.03 7.84
C CYS A 372 -5.32 -33.52 7.95
N ARG A 373 -4.51 -34.01 7.01
CA ARG A 373 -4.02 -35.39 7.03
C ARG A 373 -3.06 -35.67 8.17
N TYR A 374 -2.24 -34.70 8.54
CA TYR A 374 -1.36 -34.82 9.70
C TYR A 374 -2.15 -34.81 11.03
N LEU A 375 -3.17 -33.96 11.15
CA LEU A 375 -3.96 -33.79 12.37
C LEU A 375 -5.01 -34.91 12.55
N PHE A 376 -5.69 -35.29 11.48
CA PHE A 376 -6.90 -36.14 11.50
C PHE A 376 -6.73 -37.47 10.77
N GLY A 377 -5.54 -37.75 10.24
CA GLY A 377 -5.22 -39.00 9.54
C GLY A 377 -5.23 -40.24 10.43
N LYS A 378 -5.39 -40.10 11.75
CA LYS A 378 -5.60 -41.22 12.68
C LYS A 378 -7.05 -41.31 13.14
N GLY A 379 -7.61 -42.52 13.05
CA GLY A 379 -8.93 -42.92 13.57
C GLY A 379 -9.14 -42.59 15.04
N ALA A 380 -10.39 -42.36 15.47
CA ALA A 380 -10.78 -42.57 16.86
C ALA A 380 -10.53 -44.05 17.22
N GLY A 381 -9.31 -44.37 17.67
CA GLY A 381 -8.80 -45.74 17.82
C GLY A 381 -7.36 -45.98 17.30
N GLY A 382 -6.65 -44.95 16.84
CA GLY A 382 -5.19 -45.00 16.59
C GLY A 382 -4.73 -45.55 15.24
N ALA A 383 -5.64 -46.14 14.46
CA ALA A 383 -5.31 -46.67 13.13
C ALA A 383 -5.06 -45.53 12.12
N GLU A 384 -3.96 -45.64 11.35
CA GLU A 384 -3.72 -44.76 10.21
C GLU A 384 -4.83 -44.92 9.15
N ARG A 385 -5.31 -43.79 8.62
CA ARG A 385 -6.37 -43.74 7.61
C ARG A 385 -5.87 -43.08 6.33
N ASP A 386 -6.30 -43.64 5.21
CA ASP A 386 -6.18 -43.00 3.89
C ASP A 386 -7.17 -41.84 3.68
N SER A 387 -7.93 -41.42 4.70
CA SER A 387 -8.83 -40.26 4.70
C SER A 387 -8.97 -39.66 6.10
N CYS A 388 -9.19 -38.35 6.21
CA CYS A 388 -9.52 -37.71 7.50
C CYS A 388 -10.89 -38.12 8.05
N VAL A 389 -11.78 -38.68 7.21
CA VAL A 389 -13.13 -39.12 7.58
C VAL A 389 -13.24 -40.64 7.50
N VAL A 390 -14.19 -41.22 8.26
CA VAL A 390 -14.44 -42.66 8.32
C VAL A 390 -14.81 -43.21 6.92
N LYS A 391 -14.20 -44.35 6.52
CA LYS A 391 -14.40 -44.95 5.18
C LYS A 391 -15.87 -45.37 4.97
N GLY A 392 -16.46 -44.80 3.91
CA GLY A 392 -17.72 -45.17 3.26
C GLY A 392 -17.64 -44.76 1.78
N ALA A 393 -18.65 -45.07 0.94
CA ALA A 393 -18.61 -44.79 -0.50
C ALA A 393 -18.35 -43.31 -0.85
N ASP A 394 -18.68 -42.39 0.06
CA ASP A 394 -18.59 -40.93 -0.15
C ASP A 394 -17.43 -40.26 0.61
N GLY A 395 -16.56 -41.02 1.30
CA GLY A 395 -15.59 -40.46 2.24
C GLY A 395 -14.55 -39.50 1.62
N GLU A 396 -14.11 -39.74 0.39
CA GLU A 396 -13.17 -38.85 -0.31
C GLU A 396 -13.86 -37.54 -0.76
N ALA A 397 -15.11 -37.63 -1.20
CA ALA A 397 -15.89 -36.46 -1.60
C ALA A 397 -16.21 -35.56 -0.40
N ILE A 398 -16.53 -36.17 0.75
CA ILE A 398 -16.77 -35.44 2.01
C ILE A 398 -15.49 -34.72 2.45
N GLU A 399 -14.34 -35.41 2.47
CA GLU A 399 -13.07 -34.78 2.80
C GLU A 399 -12.75 -33.60 1.87
N ALA A 400 -12.91 -33.80 0.56
CA ALA A 400 -12.67 -32.76 -0.42
C ALA A 400 -13.56 -31.53 -0.17
N ALA A 401 -14.84 -31.73 0.17
CA ALA A 401 -15.76 -30.66 0.50
C ALA A 401 -15.38 -29.93 1.81
N LEU A 402 -14.98 -30.65 2.85
CA LEU A 402 -14.54 -30.06 4.13
C LEU A 402 -13.23 -29.27 3.97
N VAL A 403 -12.26 -29.82 3.24
CA VAL A 403 -11.01 -29.13 2.89
C VAL A 403 -11.28 -27.89 2.07
N GLN A 404 -12.20 -27.94 1.10
CA GLN A 404 -12.54 -26.76 0.30
C GLN A 404 -13.10 -25.63 1.18
N ARG A 405 -14.00 -25.93 2.12
CA ARG A 405 -14.52 -24.91 3.06
C ARG A 405 -13.40 -24.26 3.88
N LEU A 406 -12.39 -25.02 4.29
CA LEU A 406 -11.22 -24.48 5.00
C LEU A 406 -10.36 -23.59 4.10
N VAL A 407 -10.17 -23.96 2.83
CA VAL A 407 -9.45 -23.15 1.83
C VAL A 407 -10.20 -21.86 1.55
N ASP A 408 -11.51 -21.94 1.27
CA ASP A 408 -12.38 -20.79 1.02
C ASP A 408 -12.36 -19.83 2.22
N GLY A 409 -12.51 -20.36 3.43
CA GLY A 409 -12.35 -19.57 4.66
C GLY A 409 -10.99 -18.88 4.72
N SER A 410 -9.90 -19.58 4.40
CA SER A 410 -8.56 -18.99 4.43
C SER A 410 -8.42 -17.76 3.53
N TRP A 411 -9.13 -17.70 2.40
CA TRP A 411 -9.16 -16.51 1.53
C TRP A 411 -9.90 -15.33 2.15
N GLU A 412 -11.00 -15.59 2.86
CA GLU A 412 -11.74 -14.57 3.61
C GLU A 412 -10.89 -13.94 4.72
N TRP A 413 -10.14 -14.76 5.47
CA TRP A 413 -9.19 -14.25 6.47
C TRP A 413 -8.05 -13.43 5.82
N ARG A 414 -7.49 -13.87 4.69
CA ARG A 414 -6.47 -13.08 3.95
C ARG A 414 -6.99 -11.71 3.58
N MET A 415 -8.18 -11.65 2.98
CA MET A 415 -8.80 -10.40 2.54
C MET A 415 -8.98 -9.41 3.69
N GLU A 416 -9.50 -9.87 4.83
CA GLU A 416 -9.78 -8.99 5.96
C GLU A 416 -8.51 -8.60 6.74
N ILE A 417 -7.56 -9.53 6.93
CA ILE A 417 -6.27 -9.26 7.58
C ILE A 417 -5.42 -8.28 6.76
N ALA A 418 -5.41 -8.44 5.43
CA ALA A 418 -4.74 -7.51 4.52
C ALA A 418 -5.49 -6.17 4.35
N VAL A 419 -6.66 -6.02 5.01
CA VAL A 419 -7.52 -4.83 4.93
C VAL A 419 -7.92 -4.50 3.49
N ARG A 420 -8.19 -5.53 2.69
CA ARG A 420 -8.57 -5.41 1.28
C ARG A 420 -10.08 -5.44 1.07
N GLY A 421 -10.82 -6.05 2.00
CA GLY A 421 -12.27 -6.12 1.92
C GLY A 421 -12.88 -6.73 3.17
N ARG A 422 -14.20 -6.68 3.24
CA ARG A 422 -14.96 -7.29 4.32
C ARG A 422 -15.15 -8.77 4.05
N ALA A 423 -14.76 -9.62 4.99
CA ALA A 423 -14.98 -11.05 4.89
C ALA A 423 -16.44 -11.45 5.06
N SER A 424 -16.85 -12.55 4.41
CA SER A 424 -18.10 -13.24 4.71
C SER A 424 -18.00 -13.98 6.05
N ALA A 425 -18.86 -13.59 6.99
CA ALA A 425 -18.99 -14.28 8.26
C ALA A 425 -19.52 -15.72 8.08
N GLU A 426 -20.38 -15.94 7.08
CA GLU A 426 -20.94 -17.26 6.76
C GLU A 426 -19.86 -18.23 6.28
N VAL A 427 -18.96 -17.78 5.40
CA VAL A 427 -17.86 -18.62 4.89
C VAL A 427 -16.85 -18.94 6.01
N LYS A 428 -16.51 -17.95 6.84
CA LYS A 428 -15.65 -18.16 8.02
C LYS A 428 -16.28 -19.16 9.02
N ALA A 429 -17.59 -19.03 9.27
CA ALA A 429 -18.31 -19.98 10.13
C ALA A 429 -18.33 -21.39 9.52
N ALA A 430 -18.56 -21.51 8.21
CA ALA A 430 -18.54 -22.80 7.51
C ALA A 430 -17.16 -23.49 7.58
N ALA A 431 -16.07 -22.71 7.59
CA ALA A 431 -14.72 -23.23 7.80
C ALA A 431 -14.51 -23.75 9.23
N VAL A 432 -15.01 -23.04 10.24
CA VAL A 432 -14.97 -23.52 11.64
C VAL A 432 -15.78 -24.81 11.79
N GLU A 433 -16.99 -24.88 11.22
CA GLU A 433 -17.81 -26.10 11.23
C GLU A 433 -17.11 -27.27 10.52
N ALA A 434 -16.39 -27.00 9.43
CA ALA A 434 -15.60 -28.01 8.74
C ALA A 434 -14.49 -28.58 9.63
N LEU A 435 -13.77 -27.72 10.36
CA LEU A 435 -12.79 -28.16 11.36
C LEU A 435 -13.45 -29.02 12.44
N LEU A 436 -14.55 -28.54 13.04
CA LEU A 436 -15.22 -29.25 14.14
C LEU A 436 -15.73 -30.62 13.69
N THR A 437 -16.18 -30.74 12.43
CA THR A 437 -16.58 -32.02 11.83
C THR A 437 -15.39 -32.98 11.75
N LEU A 438 -14.24 -32.53 11.22
CA LEU A 438 -13.02 -33.37 11.13
C LEU A 438 -12.50 -33.77 12.52
N LEU A 439 -12.61 -32.84 13.48
CA LEU A 439 -12.08 -33.00 14.83
C LEU A 439 -12.87 -34.02 15.66
N ARG A 440 -14.20 -34.01 15.57
CA ARG A 440 -15.09 -34.97 16.27
C ARG A 440 -14.75 -36.42 15.94
N ASP A 441 -14.34 -36.69 14.70
CA ASP A 441 -13.99 -38.03 14.23
C ASP A 441 -12.51 -38.41 14.47
N SER A 442 -11.76 -37.59 15.21
CA SER A 442 -10.31 -37.75 15.43
C SER A 442 -9.96 -38.04 16.89
N GLU A 443 -8.74 -38.55 17.13
CA GLU A 443 -8.23 -38.81 18.50
C GLU A 443 -8.11 -37.53 19.35
N LEU A 444 -7.92 -36.38 18.69
CA LEU A 444 -7.78 -35.08 19.33
C LEU A 444 -9.08 -34.62 20.00
N TRP A 445 -10.24 -35.19 19.66
CA TRP A 445 -11.51 -34.87 20.31
C TRP A 445 -11.41 -35.02 21.83
N SER A 446 -10.77 -36.09 22.30
CA SER A 446 -10.64 -36.42 23.74
C SER A 446 -9.89 -35.37 24.57
N LEU A 447 -9.11 -34.47 23.97
CA LEU A 447 -8.34 -33.46 24.70
C LEU A 447 -9.23 -32.42 25.37
N HIS A 448 -10.29 -32.00 24.69
CA HIS A 448 -11.14 -30.89 25.11
C HIS A 448 -12.64 -31.14 24.91
N GLU A 449 -13.02 -32.23 24.22
CA GLU A 449 -14.39 -32.64 23.98
C GLU A 449 -15.25 -31.47 23.45
N GLU A 450 -16.43 -31.24 24.02
CA GLU A 450 -17.33 -30.16 23.63
C GLU A 450 -16.71 -28.76 23.73
N LYS A 451 -15.64 -28.57 24.53
CA LYS A 451 -14.97 -27.27 24.60
C LYS A 451 -14.31 -26.88 23.28
N TRP A 452 -14.04 -27.83 22.39
CA TRP A 452 -13.54 -27.54 21.04
C TRP A 452 -14.45 -26.57 20.26
N ALA A 453 -15.75 -26.53 20.55
CA ALA A 453 -16.68 -25.59 19.93
C ALA A 453 -16.46 -24.11 20.35
N LEU A 454 -15.68 -23.85 21.39
CA LEU A 454 -15.41 -22.49 21.88
C LEU A 454 -14.23 -21.84 21.13
N PRO A 455 -14.27 -20.51 20.86
CA PRO A 455 -13.22 -19.79 20.15
C PRO A 455 -11.80 -20.05 20.62
N ARG A 456 -11.58 -20.11 21.92
CA ARG A 456 -10.25 -20.40 22.50
C ARG A 456 -9.67 -21.71 21.99
N TYR A 457 -10.47 -22.76 21.91
CA TYR A 457 -9.99 -24.12 21.67
C TYR A 457 -9.85 -24.42 20.19
N TYR A 458 -10.87 -24.20 19.35
CA TYR A 458 -10.69 -24.45 17.90
C TYR A 458 -9.60 -23.57 17.29
N SER A 459 -9.31 -22.40 17.88
CA SER A 459 -8.23 -21.52 17.41
C SER A 459 -6.84 -22.14 17.58
N LEU A 460 -6.66 -23.07 18.52
CA LEU A 460 -5.40 -23.83 18.69
C LEU A 460 -5.06 -24.68 17.46
N LEU A 461 -6.08 -25.06 16.68
CA LEU A 461 -5.93 -25.79 15.41
C LEU A 461 -6.06 -24.88 14.19
N MET A 462 -7.10 -24.03 14.15
CA MET A 462 -7.37 -23.17 13.00
C MET A 462 -6.18 -22.29 12.67
N GLN A 463 -5.68 -21.50 13.62
CA GLN A 463 -4.66 -20.50 13.28
C GLN A 463 -3.30 -21.15 12.99
N PRO A 464 -2.70 -22.00 13.84
CA PRO A 464 -1.33 -22.48 13.64
C PRO A 464 -1.15 -23.49 12.51
N PHE A 465 -2.18 -24.31 12.22
CA PHE A 465 -2.05 -25.44 11.30
C PHE A 465 -2.83 -25.26 9.99
N LEU A 466 -3.92 -24.49 9.98
CA LEU A 466 -4.79 -24.40 8.80
C LEU A 466 -4.70 -23.02 8.14
N LEU A 467 -4.93 -21.95 8.89
CA LEU A 467 -4.98 -20.58 8.35
C LEU A 467 -3.59 -20.01 8.09
N SER A 468 -2.75 -19.86 9.13
CA SER A 468 -1.43 -19.24 8.96
C SER A 468 -0.58 -19.99 7.93
N PRO A 469 -0.51 -21.33 7.91
CA PRO A 469 0.22 -22.03 6.85
C PRO A 469 -0.37 -21.81 5.46
N ALA A 470 -1.70 -21.86 5.28
CA ALA A 470 -2.31 -21.66 3.98
C ALA A 470 -2.02 -20.26 3.41
N ILE A 471 -1.97 -19.25 4.28
CA ILE A 471 -1.56 -17.87 3.94
C ILE A 471 -0.07 -17.86 3.59
N ASN A 472 0.77 -18.29 4.53
CA ASN A 472 2.21 -18.07 4.47
C ASN A 472 2.89 -18.91 3.39
N MET A 473 2.45 -20.15 3.13
CA MET A 473 3.07 -21.00 2.10
C MET A 473 2.84 -20.45 0.69
N GLY A 474 1.68 -19.83 0.44
CA GLY A 474 1.41 -19.11 -0.81
C GLY A 474 2.36 -17.92 -0.99
N ASP A 475 2.50 -17.09 0.05
CA ASP A 475 3.41 -15.94 0.02
C ASP A 475 4.87 -16.36 -0.21
N ILE A 476 5.32 -17.42 0.47
CA ILE A 476 6.68 -17.96 0.32
C ILE A 476 6.89 -18.53 -1.10
N ALA A 477 5.90 -19.25 -1.64
CA ALA A 477 5.97 -19.80 -2.99
C ALA A 477 6.12 -18.68 -4.03
N VAL A 478 5.33 -17.60 -3.90
CA VAL A 478 5.44 -16.42 -4.77
C VAL A 478 6.81 -15.74 -4.60
N ALA A 479 7.27 -15.57 -3.37
CA ALA A 479 8.58 -14.96 -3.08
C ALA A 479 9.74 -15.72 -3.74
N MET A 480 9.76 -17.05 -3.63
CA MET A 480 10.79 -17.89 -4.23
C MET A 480 10.68 -17.90 -5.76
N HIS A 481 9.47 -18.02 -6.31
CA HIS A 481 9.25 -18.00 -7.76
C HIS A 481 9.63 -16.66 -8.40
N ALA A 482 9.41 -15.53 -7.71
CA ALA A 482 9.84 -14.21 -8.17
C ALA A 482 11.35 -13.99 -8.05
N ASN A 483 12.06 -14.81 -7.26
CA ASN A 483 13.49 -14.68 -7.00
C ASN A 483 14.22 -16.04 -7.11
N PRO A 484 14.18 -16.71 -8.27
CA PRO A 484 14.65 -18.09 -8.42
C PRO A 484 16.16 -18.26 -8.24
N SER A 485 16.93 -17.18 -8.29
CA SER A 485 18.38 -17.18 -8.05
C SER A 485 18.78 -17.06 -6.58
N LEU A 486 17.83 -16.76 -5.68
CA LEU A 486 18.08 -16.65 -4.26
C LEU A 486 17.89 -17.99 -3.56
N SER A 487 18.57 -18.16 -2.42
CA SER A 487 18.23 -19.25 -1.49
C SER A 487 16.77 -19.07 -1.00
N PRO A 488 16.05 -20.15 -0.63
CA PRO A 488 14.70 -20.03 -0.07
C PRO A 488 14.62 -19.03 1.07
N GLU A 489 15.57 -19.04 2.00
CA GLU A 489 15.57 -18.09 3.11
C GLU A 489 15.77 -16.64 2.66
N ASP A 490 16.65 -16.39 1.69
CA ASP A 490 16.90 -15.02 1.21
C ASP A 490 15.72 -14.50 0.38
N ALA A 491 15.04 -15.36 -0.38
CA ALA A 491 13.78 -15.03 -1.03
C ALA A 491 12.70 -14.66 -0.01
N ILE A 492 12.60 -15.42 1.09
CA ILE A 492 11.68 -15.13 2.20
C ILE A 492 12.08 -13.82 2.90
N ARG A 493 13.36 -13.55 3.19
CA ARG A 493 13.78 -12.27 3.79
C ARG A 493 13.39 -11.08 2.93
N ARG A 494 13.47 -11.23 1.60
CA ARG A 494 13.12 -10.18 0.64
C ARG A 494 11.62 -9.90 0.62
N ASN A 495 10.79 -10.94 0.69
CA ASN A 495 9.33 -10.84 0.60
C ASN A 495 8.67 -11.63 1.75
N HIS A 496 8.92 -11.21 2.99
CA HIS A 496 8.62 -12.01 4.18
C HIS A 496 7.12 -12.12 4.48
N PRO A 497 6.56 -13.33 4.78
CA PRO A 497 5.12 -13.61 4.96
C PRO A 497 4.43 -12.89 6.14
N PHE A 498 5.19 -12.14 6.94
CA PHE A 498 4.67 -11.15 7.90
C PHE A 498 5.31 -9.80 7.58
N PRO A 499 4.59 -8.80 7.02
CA PRO A 499 5.20 -7.57 6.51
C PRO A 499 5.44 -6.53 7.62
N ILE A 500 4.70 -6.68 8.72
CA ILE A 500 4.71 -5.81 9.88
C ILE A 500 4.87 -6.71 11.10
N LEU A 501 5.83 -6.37 11.94
CA LEU A 501 5.97 -6.92 13.29
C LEU A 501 5.73 -5.80 14.29
N GLU A 502 5.10 -6.14 15.41
CA GLU A 502 4.72 -5.18 16.43
C GLU A 502 5.07 -5.69 17.83
N ARG A 503 5.61 -4.82 18.68
CA ARG A 503 5.88 -5.09 20.10
C ARG A 503 5.67 -3.86 20.96
N PHE A 504 5.20 -4.06 22.18
CA PHE A 504 5.24 -3.04 23.22
C PHE A 504 6.49 -3.18 24.09
N VAL A 505 7.28 -2.12 24.19
CA VAL A 505 8.47 -2.05 25.04
C VAL A 505 8.06 -1.48 26.40
N GLY A 506 8.25 -2.28 27.45
CA GLY A 506 7.85 -1.95 28.82
C GLY A 506 8.71 -0.88 29.50
N PRO A 507 8.58 -0.73 30.84
CA PRO A 507 9.19 0.36 31.60
C PRO A 507 10.73 0.40 31.58
N ALA A 508 11.39 -0.70 31.28
CA ALA A 508 12.85 -0.77 31.21
C ALA A 508 13.44 -0.16 29.92
N GLY A 509 12.61 0.04 28.89
CA GLY A 509 13.09 0.32 27.54
C GLY A 509 13.80 -0.89 26.91
N THR A 510 14.38 -0.68 25.72
CA THR A 510 15.24 -1.68 25.06
C THR A 510 16.65 -1.13 24.97
N ARG A 511 17.64 -1.90 25.43
CA ARG A 511 19.06 -1.57 25.30
C ARG A 511 19.77 -2.51 24.34
N LEU A 512 20.77 -1.98 23.63
CA LEU A 512 21.67 -2.80 22.82
C LEU A 512 22.73 -3.48 23.70
N LYS A 513 23.54 -4.36 23.09
CA LYS A 513 24.61 -5.10 23.78
C LYS A 513 25.67 -4.18 24.40
N ASP A 514 25.89 -3.01 23.82
CA ASP A 514 26.81 -1.98 24.33
C ASP A 514 26.21 -1.15 25.49
N GLY A 515 24.99 -1.46 25.92
CA GLY A 515 24.28 -0.76 26.99
C GLY A 515 23.55 0.50 26.56
N SER A 516 23.70 0.94 25.30
CA SER A 516 22.98 2.11 24.77
C SER A 516 21.47 1.88 24.74
N LEU A 517 20.70 2.93 25.02
CA LEU A 517 19.23 2.86 24.96
C LEU A 517 18.79 2.97 23.49
N ALA A 518 18.21 1.90 22.97
CA ALA A 518 17.74 1.81 21.58
C ALA A 518 16.29 2.26 21.42
N VAL A 519 15.44 1.90 22.40
CA VAL A 519 14.02 2.26 22.44
C VAL A 519 13.68 2.71 23.85
N HIS A 520 12.98 3.84 23.95
CA HIS A 520 12.56 4.39 25.23
C HIS A 520 11.53 3.48 25.94
N PRO A 521 11.42 3.57 27.27
CA PRO A 521 10.34 2.95 28.01
C PRO A 521 8.94 3.26 27.47
N ASN A 522 8.00 2.33 27.66
CA ASN A 522 6.57 2.48 27.36
C ASN A 522 6.31 2.92 25.90
N THR A 523 6.97 2.26 24.96
CA THR A 523 6.92 2.61 23.53
C THR A 523 6.37 1.43 22.73
N GLN A 524 5.37 1.72 21.90
CA GLN A 524 4.88 0.82 20.88
C GLN A 524 5.85 0.83 19.70
N VAL A 525 6.40 -0.32 19.34
CA VAL A 525 7.38 -0.48 18.26
C VAL A 525 6.74 -1.17 17.07
N ILE A 526 6.84 -0.52 15.91
CA ILE A 526 6.42 -1.05 14.61
C ILE A 526 7.66 -1.33 13.77
N MET A 527 7.74 -2.51 13.19
CA MET A 527 8.86 -2.99 12.39
C MET A 527 8.34 -3.45 11.03
N PHE A 528 8.85 -2.87 9.95
CA PHE A 528 8.52 -3.33 8.60
C PHE A 528 9.59 -4.28 8.12
N THR A 529 9.22 -5.52 7.84
CA THR A 529 10.20 -6.50 7.35
C THR A 529 10.81 -6.16 5.99
N PRO A 530 10.15 -5.41 5.08
CA PRO A 530 10.81 -4.89 3.88
C PRO A 530 12.01 -3.98 4.18
N ASP A 531 11.99 -3.23 5.29
CA ASP A 531 13.10 -2.35 5.68
C ASP A 531 14.35 -3.17 6.05
N PHE A 532 14.17 -4.43 6.43
CA PHE A 532 15.25 -5.35 6.79
C PHE A 532 15.84 -6.08 5.58
N ALA A 533 15.18 -6.05 4.42
CA ALA A 533 15.58 -6.83 3.25
C ALA A 533 16.94 -6.41 2.67
N SER A 534 17.32 -5.14 2.83
CA SER A 534 18.59 -4.57 2.35
C SER A 534 19.66 -4.44 3.45
N SER A 535 19.34 -4.87 4.68
CA SER A 535 20.28 -4.83 5.80
C SER A 535 21.46 -5.77 5.58
N LYS A 536 22.66 -5.35 6.00
CA LYS A 536 23.84 -6.21 6.03
C LYS A 536 23.66 -7.39 6.98
N GLU A 537 23.00 -7.15 8.11
CA GLU A 537 22.67 -8.17 9.10
C GLU A 537 21.44 -8.96 8.65
N LYS A 538 21.57 -10.29 8.57
CA LYS A 538 20.46 -11.18 8.24
C LYS A 538 19.56 -11.39 9.45
N TRP A 539 18.33 -10.90 9.36
CA TRP A 539 17.32 -11.17 10.37
C TRP A 539 16.72 -12.59 10.20
N PRO A 540 16.27 -13.23 11.29
CA PRO A 540 15.73 -14.59 11.26
C PRO A 540 14.30 -14.63 10.70
N ILE A 541 14.08 -15.43 9.66
CA ILE A 541 12.79 -15.58 8.96
C ILE A 541 11.67 -16.19 9.82
N PHE A 542 12.00 -16.75 10.98
CA PHE A 542 11.03 -17.27 11.94
C PHE A 542 10.89 -16.37 13.17
N GLY A 543 11.36 -15.12 13.09
CA GLY A 543 11.36 -14.19 14.19
C GLY A 543 12.37 -14.56 15.29
N ALA A 544 12.28 -13.87 16.42
CA ALA A 544 13.19 -14.03 17.55
C ALA A 544 12.47 -13.80 18.88
N GLY A 545 13.05 -14.34 19.95
CA GLY A 545 12.57 -14.11 21.31
C GLY A 545 11.37 -14.99 21.69
N PRO A 546 10.61 -14.59 22.73
CA PRO A 546 9.52 -15.40 23.30
C PRO A 546 8.34 -15.65 22.37
N ARG A 547 8.28 -14.94 21.25
CA ARG A 547 7.24 -15.02 20.21
C ARG A 547 7.85 -15.44 18.86
N ALA A 548 8.95 -16.16 18.88
CA ALA A 548 9.48 -16.79 17.68
C ALA A 548 8.49 -17.85 17.18
N CYS A 549 8.43 -18.05 15.86
CA CYS A 549 7.45 -18.92 15.22
C CYS A 549 7.60 -20.37 15.72
N GLN A 550 6.59 -20.86 16.46
CA GLN A 550 6.56 -22.25 16.92
C GLN A 550 6.33 -23.25 15.78
N GLY A 551 5.85 -22.76 14.62
CA GLY A 551 5.63 -23.56 13.41
C GLY A 551 6.87 -23.84 12.56
N ALA A 552 8.06 -23.36 12.96
CA ALA A 552 9.28 -23.45 12.14
C ALA A 552 9.63 -24.90 11.74
N SER A 553 9.43 -25.87 12.64
CA SER A 553 9.68 -27.29 12.39
C SER A 553 8.75 -27.91 11.34
N PHE A 554 7.56 -27.34 11.15
CA PHE A 554 6.61 -27.77 10.11
C PHE A 554 6.85 -27.03 8.80
N ALA A 555 7.14 -25.72 8.87
CA ALA A 555 7.35 -24.88 7.70
C ALA A 555 8.61 -25.26 6.93
N GLN A 556 9.74 -25.51 7.61
CA GLN A 556 11.03 -25.76 6.95
C GLN A 556 11.00 -26.95 5.97
N PRO A 557 10.52 -28.16 6.35
CA PRO A 557 10.41 -29.27 5.41
C PRO A 557 9.54 -28.94 4.20
N PHE A 558 8.45 -28.21 4.41
CA PHE A 558 7.53 -27.88 3.33
C PHE A 558 8.13 -26.85 2.36
N ILE A 559 8.84 -25.85 2.87
CA ILE A 559 9.61 -24.90 2.05
C ILE A 559 10.63 -25.65 1.19
N GLN A 560 11.34 -26.62 1.76
CA GLN A 560 12.30 -27.43 1.00
C GLN A 560 11.63 -28.29 -0.07
N LEU A 561 10.45 -28.86 0.20
CA LEU A 561 9.67 -29.60 -0.80
C LEU A 561 9.20 -28.69 -1.95
N MET A 562 8.72 -27.48 -1.64
CA MET A 562 8.34 -26.51 -2.66
C MET A 562 9.53 -26.13 -3.54
N HIS A 563 10.67 -25.81 -2.94
CA HIS A 563 11.89 -25.43 -3.66
C HIS A 563 12.46 -26.59 -4.50
N SER A 564 12.49 -27.81 -3.97
CA SER A 564 13.11 -28.95 -4.65
C SER A 564 12.22 -29.65 -5.68
N LYS A 565 10.88 -29.59 -5.52
CA LYS A 565 9.94 -30.33 -6.37
C LYS A 565 8.97 -29.47 -7.16
N LEU A 566 8.39 -28.44 -6.54
CA LEU A 566 7.38 -27.61 -7.22
C LEU A 566 8.03 -26.54 -8.11
N MET A 567 9.07 -25.84 -7.63
CA MET A 567 9.74 -24.81 -8.42
C MET A 567 10.28 -25.29 -9.77
N PRO A 568 10.87 -26.49 -9.91
CA PRO A 568 11.33 -26.99 -11.20
C PRO A 568 10.19 -27.41 -12.15
N TYR A 569 8.95 -27.53 -11.67
CA TYR A 569 7.82 -27.95 -12.50
C TYR A 569 7.41 -26.81 -13.46
N PRO A 570 7.37 -27.02 -14.79
CA PRO A 570 7.09 -25.95 -15.76
C PRO A 570 5.73 -25.26 -15.58
N GLY A 571 4.73 -25.98 -15.04
CA GLY A 571 3.40 -25.44 -14.77
C GLY A 571 3.25 -24.78 -13.39
N PHE A 572 4.34 -24.56 -12.65
CA PHE A 572 4.29 -23.92 -11.34
C PHE A 572 4.07 -22.41 -11.49
N GLN A 573 2.88 -21.94 -11.11
CA GLN A 573 2.43 -20.56 -11.29
C GLN A 573 1.87 -19.99 -9.98
N PRO A 574 2.66 -19.92 -8.90
CA PRO A 574 2.16 -19.57 -7.56
C PRO A 574 1.53 -18.17 -7.48
N ALA A 575 1.88 -17.26 -8.40
CA ALA A 575 1.31 -15.91 -8.46
C ALA A 575 -0.08 -15.88 -9.13
N ALA A 576 -0.44 -16.89 -9.92
CA ALA A 576 -1.75 -16.97 -10.57
C ALA A 576 -2.85 -17.17 -9.52
N GLY A 577 -3.84 -16.28 -9.51
CA GLY A 577 -4.92 -16.30 -8.52
C GLY A 577 -4.49 -15.89 -7.10
N HIS A 578 -3.22 -15.57 -6.86
CA HIS A 578 -2.75 -15.14 -5.55
C HIS A 578 -3.23 -13.71 -5.25
N ARG A 579 -4.25 -13.60 -4.39
CA ARG A 579 -4.87 -12.35 -3.97
C ARG A 579 -4.70 -12.11 -2.47
N PHE A 580 -4.75 -10.84 -2.08
CA PHE A 580 -4.81 -10.38 -0.68
C PHE A 580 -3.60 -10.79 0.16
N SER A 581 -2.42 -10.76 -0.46
CA SER A 581 -1.14 -11.10 0.18
C SER A 581 -0.59 -9.97 1.05
N GLY A 582 -1.07 -8.75 0.83
CA GLY A 582 -0.50 -7.52 1.36
C GLY A 582 0.87 -7.16 0.77
N ARG A 583 1.33 -7.80 -0.33
CA ARG A 583 2.71 -7.66 -0.85
C ARG A 583 2.90 -7.61 -2.37
N ASN A 584 2.66 -8.72 -3.07
CA ASN A 584 3.30 -8.97 -4.38
C ASN A 584 2.34 -8.83 -5.57
N ASN A 585 1.03 -8.94 -5.33
CA ASN A 585 -0.03 -8.78 -6.34
C ASN A 585 -1.07 -7.71 -5.96
N ASP A 586 -0.82 -6.99 -4.86
CA ASP A 586 -1.77 -6.09 -4.22
C ASP A 586 -1.61 -4.63 -4.68
N ASP A 587 -0.67 -4.36 -5.59
CA ASP A 587 -0.39 -3.03 -6.14
C ASP A 587 -1.56 -2.45 -6.95
N GLN A 588 -2.50 -3.31 -7.35
CA GLN A 588 -3.75 -2.90 -7.98
C GLN A 588 -4.82 -2.71 -6.91
N TRP A 589 -5.09 -1.47 -6.55
CA TRP A 589 -6.16 -1.10 -5.61
C TRP A 589 -7.43 -0.70 -6.37
N GLY A 590 -8.52 -1.42 -6.12
CA GLY A 590 -9.87 -0.99 -6.49
C GLY A 590 -10.37 0.14 -5.59
N LEU A 591 -11.30 0.97 -6.09
CA LEU A 591 -11.95 2.02 -5.29
C LEU A 591 -12.66 1.46 -4.04
N GLY A 592 -13.24 0.27 -4.15
CA GLY A 592 -13.88 -0.43 -3.04
C GLY A 592 -12.88 -0.82 -1.94
N GLU A 593 -11.72 -1.35 -2.33
CA GLU A 593 -10.65 -1.74 -1.40
C GLU A 593 -10.05 -0.50 -0.71
N LEU A 594 -9.81 0.58 -1.47
CA LEU A 594 -9.33 1.84 -0.90
C LEU A 594 -10.32 2.42 0.11
N ARG A 595 -11.63 2.40 -0.21
CA ARG A 595 -12.68 2.85 0.71
C ARG A 595 -12.72 1.98 1.97
N TYR A 596 -12.59 0.67 1.83
CA TYR A 596 -12.55 -0.26 2.96
C TYR A 596 -11.33 -0.03 3.85
N TYR A 597 -10.15 0.15 3.25
CA TYR A 597 -8.92 0.47 3.97
C TYR A 597 -9.04 1.78 4.74
N VAL A 598 -9.45 2.87 4.08
CA VAL A 598 -9.65 4.18 4.74
C VAL A 598 -10.68 4.08 5.86
N GLY A 599 -11.80 3.39 5.62
CA GLY A 599 -12.83 3.18 6.63
C GLY A 599 -12.34 2.37 7.83
N THR A 600 -11.53 1.32 7.59
CA THR A 600 -10.99 0.47 8.65
C THR A 600 -9.97 1.21 9.51
N VAL A 601 -9.04 1.94 8.88
CA VAL A 601 -8.04 2.76 9.56
C VAL A 601 -8.69 3.91 10.32
N ALA A 602 -9.60 4.67 9.69
CA ALA A 602 -10.33 5.74 10.35
C ALA A 602 -11.16 5.19 11.52
N GLY A 603 -11.85 4.06 11.34
CA GLY A 603 -12.56 3.40 12.41
C GLY A 603 -11.64 2.99 13.56
N ALA A 604 -10.43 2.51 13.29
CA ALA A 604 -9.47 2.15 14.34
C ALA A 604 -9.02 3.37 15.17
N LEU A 605 -9.03 4.56 14.58
CA LEU A 605 -8.70 5.82 15.25
C LEU A 605 -9.88 6.44 16.00
N LEU A 606 -11.12 6.15 15.57
CA LEU A 606 -12.33 6.85 16.03
C LEU A 606 -13.27 6.01 16.90
N THR A 607 -13.16 4.67 16.90
CA THR A 607 -14.04 3.80 17.68
C THR A 607 -13.32 3.14 18.85
N SER A 608 -14.06 2.88 19.92
CA SER A 608 -13.51 2.24 21.12
C SER A 608 -13.11 0.78 20.83
N GLU A 609 -12.09 0.30 21.53
CA GLU A 609 -11.65 -1.10 21.47
C GLU A 609 -12.81 -2.06 21.76
N ALA A 610 -13.66 -1.72 22.75
CA ALA A 610 -14.81 -2.52 23.14
C ALA A 610 -15.80 -2.77 22.00
N THR A 611 -15.97 -1.79 21.12
CA THR A 611 -16.82 -1.92 19.94
C THR A 611 -16.23 -2.83 18.87
N ARG A 612 -14.89 -2.89 18.77
CA ARG A 612 -14.19 -3.64 17.71
C ARG A 612 -13.85 -5.07 18.10
N ASN A 613 -13.63 -5.33 19.40
CA ASN A 613 -13.06 -6.58 19.91
C ASN A 613 -14.00 -7.35 20.85
N HIS A 614 -15.32 -7.30 20.63
CA HIS A 614 -16.28 -7.91 21.56
C HIS A 614 -15.99 -9.39 21.87
N ALA A 615 -15.76 -10.22 20.84
CA ALA A 615 -15.45 -11.65 21.03
C ALA A 615 -14.14 -11.88 21.80
N LEU A 616 -13.11 -11.07 21.53
CA LEU A 616 -11.83 -11.14 22.22
C LEU A 616 -11.94 -10.71 23.68
N LEU A 617 -12.75 -9.69 23.97
CA LEU A 617 -13.00 -9.22 25.34
C LEU A 617 -13.74 -10.26 26.17
N LEU A 618 -14.78 -10.90 25.61
CA LEU A 618 -15.47 -12.00 26.28
C LEU A 618 -14.52 -13.17 26.59
N ALA A 619 -13.63 -13.51 25.65
CA ALA A 619 -12.63 -14.56 25.86
C ALA A 619 -11.61 -14.17 26.94
N ASP A 620 -11.19 -12.91 26.99
CA ASP A 620 -10.25 -12.40 27.99
C ASP A 620 -10.87 -12.33 29.40
N GLU A 621 -12.15 -11.92 29.51
CA GLU A 621 -12.90 -11.96 30.76
C GLU A 621 -13.07 -13.40 31.28
N ALA A 622 -13.43 -14.34 30.40
CA ALA A 622 -13.52 -15.76 30.75
C ALA A 622 -12.16 -16.32 31.21
N ALA A 623 -11.06 -15.96 30.53
CA ALA A 623 -9.71 -16.35 30.91
C ALA A 623 -9.32 -15.82 32.30
N LYS A 624 -9.63 -14.55 32.60
CA LYS A 624 -9.40 -13.95 33.92
C LYS A 624 -10.20 -14.66 35.01
N ALA A 625 -11.46 -14.98 34.75
CA ALA A 625 -12.30 -15.72 35.69
C ALA A 625 -11.75 -17.14 35.97
N GLU A 626 -11.28 -17.84 34.94
CA GLU A 626 -10.68 -19.17 35.06
C GLU A 626 -9.37 -19.14 35.88
N MET A 627 -8.50 -18.16 35.63
CA MET A 627 -7.27 -17.99 36.42
C MET A 627 -7.57 -17.62 37.87
N ALA A 628 -8.56 -16.75 38.10
CA ALA A 628 -8.97 -16.37 39.45
C ALA A 628 -9.58 -17.56 40.23
N SER A 629 -10.40 -18.37 39.55
CA SER A 629 -10.95 -19.61 40.12
C SER A 629 -9.85 -20.61 40.46
N SER A 630 -8.90 -20.84 39.54
CA SER A 630 -7.75 -21.74 39.77
C SER A 630 -6.86 -21.27 40.92
N ALA A 631 -6.67 -19.95 41.06
CA ALA A 631 -5.94 -19.38 42.18
C ALA A 631 -6.70 -19.47 43.51
N ALA A 632 -8.04 -19.45 43.48
CA ALA A 632 -8.89 -19.63 44.65
C ALA A 632 -9.02 -21.10 45.09
N THR A 633 -8.78 -22.05 44.19
CA THR A 633 -8.92 -23.49 44.46
C THR A 633 -7.62 -24.23 44.76
N GLY A 634 -6.42 -23.66 44.52
CA GLY A 634 -5.13 -24.32 44.82
C GLY A 634 -4.54 -23.95 46.21
N LYS A 635 -4.14 -24.80 47.18
CA LYS A 635 -4.04 -26.26 47.40
C LYS A 635 -4.31 -27.16 46.19
N GLU A 636 -3.34 -27.75 45.50
CA GLU A 636 -1.99 -28.25 45.83
C GLU A 636 -0.97 -27.95 44.73
#